data_AF-A0A4R7DUZ5-F1
#
_entry.id   AF-A0A4R7DUZ5-F1
#
_cell.length_a   1.000
_cell.length_b   1.000
_cell.length_c   1.000
_cell.angle_alpha   90.00
_cell.angle_beta   90.00
_cell.angle_gamma   90.00
#
_symmetry.space_group_name_H-M   'P 1'
#
loop_
_entity.id
_entity.type
_entity.pdbx_description
1 polymer ?
#
loop_
_entity_poly.entity_id
_entity_poly.type
_entity_poly.pdbx_seq_one_letter_code
_entity_poly.pdbx_strand_id
1 'polypeptide(L)'
;MRKAEAMRIINNTLKNKFNKENFKELSSNLFTNLNFKNERPIQSQNIVKSFRDGINSYEKIADFKNNGKEISVLTVELKKETSLDRARTMQRNFVAHHLDNTDTGRIIDAALVAFYHKNLDYWRLSFVKLDKKLKFDQENGGVNIAKELTPAKRYSFLVGEEEPTHTAEQQLLPLLKKETMPTLENIEEAFKIEKVTEEFFDKYKNHFIDLKEELEELVKKDQKIKKEFAYQNIHIVNFAKRIMSQLVFLYFIQKKGWLGVSKNKFWGSGPRNFMRKLFEKDIANYDNFFNDILEPLFYEGLAIKRENDFYSKLNCKIPFLNGGLFEPLKNYDWKETDILLDNEVFKNILDTFDLYNFTVREDEPLEKEVAVDPEMLGHVFEKLLDVEDRKAKGAFYTPREIVHYMCQESIINHIKTELKGIKKENIEGLIKFGDLAIENDKAKIKGENNIDYKMPKEIRDNAKEIDNILKDIKVCDPAIGSGAFPVGIMKEIVKTRKVLGNYIKEFNRNSYELKRHAIQESIYGVDIDSGAVDIAKLRLWLSLVVDEDDIDNIKPLPNLDYKIMQGNSLVDEFMGINLDYEFDKHQKDYIKKDKEKKLKSEFEYTNRILVDKEHKMNELINDLNVANDLYLKASNRKDKKILKNRINDRITEIFEEELKEQREEYFKELERIDKQAERLNDNSDSFRDKEINKLNKKFDFDLDKVESQFKEYTTGNKEKPFFLWKVYFADVFKNNGGFDIIIANPPYVGEKGNKEIFQDIHSSSLGKYYQTKMDLFYFFFHLSINIATKNGTINFITTNYFLTADGAKKLRKDFKDRTTVKKMINFNELKIFSSAKGQHNIITLLSKTKKKNYISENCITMRKGEGNPNIIQKIVNGRDKKTNYYEVSQKNLFESKENYIRIRGLYKDPLQRILSKMKNNTKKLGDICNINQGLRTGADRATNRYINKYNLDVENGKGIFVLTKEEYEELSKKLTDFEKDRFLPLFKNSDIYRYYTSKNSDYYFLNLACPRDKNIEPNKIKNIIEYLKPFKPVLSNRNETANGVMKAINEGIWWLISVRRKLDFKQEKIVCPQRSKTNVFGYNNTNWNSSADVYYITKKENTNLELKYILTIYI
;
A
#
# COMPACT_ATOMS: atom_id res chain seq x y z
N MET A 1 9.30 35.35 -25.28
CA MET A 1 8.17 35.28 -26.22
C MET A 1 6.86 35.66 -25.51
N ARG A 2 5.90 36.35 -26.17
CA ARG A 2 4.58 36.67 -25.57
C ARG A 2 3.71 35.40 -25.44
N LYS A 3 2.82 35.33 -24.44
CA LYS A 3 1.96 34.14 -24.18
C LYS A 3 1.12 33.74 -25.40
N ALA A 4 0.51 34.70 -26.10
CA ALA A 4 -0.33 34.45 -27.25
C ALA A 4 0.44 33.81 -28.42
N GLU A 5 1.68 34.26 -28.66
CA GLU A 5 2.54 33.75 -29.72
C GLU A 5 3.04 32.33 -29.41
N ALA A 6 3.44 32.07 -28.15
CA ALA A 6 3.82 30.73 -27.70
C ALA A 6 2.65 29.74 -27.82
N MET A 7 1.45 30.14 -27.42
CA MET A 7 0.25 29.30 -27.57
C MET A 7 -0.11 29.06 -29.03
N ARG A 8 0.10 30.03 -29.94
CA ARG A 8 -0.09 29.83 -31.39
C ARG A 8 0.81 28.71 -31.92
N ILE A 9 2.10 28.74 -31.59
CA ILE A 9 3.09 27.75 -32.05
C ILE A 9 2.72 26.36 -31.53
N ILE A 10 2.40 26.25 -30.25
CA ILE A 10 2.01 24.99 -29.63
C ILE A 10 0.73 24.45 -30.26
N ASN A 11 -0.33 25.26 -30.36
CA ASN A 11 -1.62 24.81 -30.92
C ASN A 11 -1.50 24.41 -32.39
N ASN A 12 -0.80 25.19 -33.21
CA ASN A 12 -0.59 24.87 -34.62
C ASN A 12 0.17 23.55 -34.81
N THR A 13 1.02 23.17 -33.85
CA THR A 13 1.80 21.93 -33.92
C THR A 13 1.05 20.74 -33.34
N LEU A 14 0.44 20.89 -32.15
CA LEU A 14 -0.06 19.76 -31.37
C LEU A 14 -1.54 19.42 -31.66
N LYS A 15 -2.38 20.37 -32.11
CA LYS A 15 -3.81 20.12 -32.39
C LYS A 15 -4.10 19.63 -33.80
N ASN A 16 -3.06 19.32 -34.57
CA ASN A 16 -3.19 18.96 -35.97
C ASN A 16 -2.45 17.65 -36.25
N LYS A 17 -2.81 17.03 -37.38
CA LYS A 17 -2.01 15.95 -37.98
C LYS A 17 -0.54 16.35 -38.11
N PHE A 18 0.35 15.37 -37.99
CA PHE A 18 1.79 15.63 -37.99
C PHE A 18 2.23 16.43 -39.23
N ASN A 19 2.76 17.63 -39.00
CA ASN A 19 3.36 18.47 -40.01
C ASN A 19 4.81 18.78 -39.62
N LYS A 20 5.74 18.43 -40.51
CA LYS A 20 7.18 18.57 -40.27
C LYS A 20 7.62 20.02 -40.06
N GLU A 21 7.05 20.97 -40.78
CA GLU A 21 7.43 22.39 -40.67
C GLU A 21 6.92 22.99 -39.36
N ASN A 22 5.71 22.67 -38.94
CA ASN A 22 5.20 23.07 -37.61
C ASN A 22 6.07 22.44 -36.49
N PHE A 23 6.47 21.18 -36.64
CA PHE A 23 7.36 20.52 -35.66
C PHE A 23 8.76 21.16 -35.61
N LYS A 24 9.29 21.62 -36.76
CA LYS A 24 10.53 22.42 -36.81
C LYS A 24 10.35 23.75 -36.10
N GLU A 25 9.25 24.47 -36.34
CA GLU A 25 8.94 25.75 -35.68
C GLU A 25 8.86 25.58 -34.16
N LEU A 26 8.17 24.54 -33.67
CA LEU A 26 8.12 24.22 -32.25
C LEU A 26 9.53 23.91 -31.71
N SER A 27 10.30 23.08 -32.41
CA SER A 27 11.64 22.68 -31.98
C SER A 27 12.61 23.86 -31.93
N SER A 28 12.58 24.79 -32.91
CA SER A 28 13.44 25.99 -32.90
C SER A 28 13.11 26.96 -31.79
N ASN A 29 11.87 26.96 -31.30
CA ASN A 29 11.46 27.81 -30.19
C ASN A 29 11.68 27.13 -28.83
N LEU A 30 11.78 25.79 -28.80
CA LEU A 30 12.21 25.03 -27.61
C LEU A 30 13.73 25.04 -27.44
N PHE A 31 14.48 25.06 -28.54
CA PHE A 31 15.94 25.02 -28.58
C PHE A 31 16.49 26.19 -29.41
N THR A 32 17.15 27.15 -28.78
CA THR A 32 17.81 28.26 -29.49
C THR A 32 19.07 27.75 -30.22
N ASN A 33 19.40 28.26 -31.42
CA ASN A 33 20.56 27.83 -32.24
C ASN A 33 20.56 26.35 -32.66
N LEU A 34 19.43 25.82 -33.13
CA LEU A 34 19.40 24.51 -33.79
C LEU A 34 20.22 24.52 -35.08
N ASN A 35 21.23 23.65 -35.16
CA ASN A 35 21.90 23.36 -36.42
C ASN A 35 21.00 22.42 -37.24
N PHE A 36 20.09 23.01 -38.01
CA PHE A 36 19.24 22.26 -38.92
C PHE A 36 20.09 21.53 -39.96
N LYS A 37 19.81 20.23 -40.14
CA LYS A 37 20.47 19.41 -41.14
C LYS A 37 19.52 19.18 -42.30
N ASN A 38 19.96 19.50 -43.52
CA ASN A 38 19.26 19.12 -44.75
C ASN A 38 19.66 17.69 -45.15
N GLU A 39 19.46 16.73 -44.24
CA GLU A 39 19.68 15.30 -44.50
C GLU A 39 18.41 14.69 -45.14
N ARG A 40 18.57 13.86 -46.17
CA ARG A 40 17.42 13.12 -46.74
C ARG A 40 16.93 12.07 -45.73
N PRO A 41 15.61 11.81 -45.64
CA PRO A 41 15.08 10.75 -44.79
C PRO A 41 15.73 9.40 -45.09
N ILE A 42 16.23 8.74 -44.04
CA ILE A 42 16.81 7.41 -44.13
C ILE A 42 15.66 6.41 -44.23
N GLN A 43 15.53 5.80 -45.40
CA GLN A 43 14.50 4.82 -45.71
C GLN A 43 14.74 3.51 -44.97
N SER A 44 13.67 2.73 -44.71
CA SER A 44 13.69 1.46 -43.97
C SER A 44 14.83 0.51 -44.35
N GLN A 45 15.19 0.46 -45.64
CA GLN A 45 16.28 -0.39 -46.16
C GLN A 45 17.66 -0.05 -45.56
N ASN A 46 17.86 1.21 -45.17
CA ASN A 46 19.08 1.76 -44.59
C ASN A 46 18.99 1.93 -43.05
N ILE A 47 17.88 1.50 -42.44
CA ILE A 47 17.73 1.40 -40.98
C ILE A 47 18.34 0.08 -40.50
N VAL A 48 18.80 0.04 -39.25
CA VAL A 48 19.28 -1.19 -38.59
C VAL A 48 18.21 -2.28 -38.66
N LYS A 49 18.62 -3.49 -39.05
CA LYS A 49 17.72 -4.59 -39.42
C LYS A 49 16.67 -4.93 -38.36
N SER A 50 17.01 -4.81 -37.07
CA SER A 50 16.11 -5.04 -35.93
C SER A 50 14.87 -4.13 -35.91
N PHE A 51 14.93 -2.92 -36.49
CA PHE A 51 13.84 -1.95 -36.44
C PHE A 51 13.04 -1.82 -37.76
N ARG A 52 13.47 -2.49 -38.84
CA ARG A 52 12.86 -2.38 -40.19
C ARG A 52 11.40 -2.84 -40.28
N ASP A 53 11.02 -3.77 -39.42
CA ASP A 53 9.65 -4.30 -39.40
C ASP A 53 8.66 -3.30 -38.75
N GLY A 54 9.17 -2.33 -37.97
CA GLY A 54 8.37 -1.32 -37.25
C GLY A 54 8.47 0.10 -37.82
N ILE A 55 9.60 0.47 -38.44
CA ILE A 55 9.91 1.83 -38.89
C ILE A 55 10.01 1.89 -40.41
N ASN A 56 9.26 2.81 -41.01
CA ASN A 56 9.26 3.07 -42.45
C ASN A 56 10.42 3.99 -42.85
N SER A 57 10.60 5.10 -42.14
CA SER A 57 11.70 6.03 -42.37
C SER A 57 12.01 6.82 -41.09
N TYR A 58 13.20 7.38 -40.99
CA TYR A 58 13.48 8.42 -39.99
C TYR A 58 14.35 9.54 -40.56
N GLU A 59 14.22 10.73 -39.99
CA GLU A 59 14.99 11.89 -40.39
C GLU A 59 15.53 12.61 -39.17
N LYS A 60 16.79 13.04 -39.26
CA LYS A 60 17.43 13.87 -38.25
C LYS A 60 17.30 15.33 -38.64
N ILE A 61 16.46 16.06 -37.90
CA ILE A 61 16.11 17.44 -38.20
C ILE A 61 17.21 18.40 -37.74
N ALA A 62 17.70 18.22 -36.51
CA ALA A 62 18.71 19.09 -35.92
C ALA A 62 19.46 18.42 -34.76
N ASP A 63 20.61 18.99 -34.42
CA ASP A 63 21.33 18.72 -33.16
C ASP A 63 21.40 20.00 -32.32
N PHE A 64 21.24 19.84 -31.01
CA PHE A 64 21.35 20.91 -30.01
C PHE A 64 22.42 20.56 -28.99
N LYS A 65 23.28 21.52 -28.63
CA LYS A 65 24.30 21.36 -27.59
C LYS A 65 24.14 22.45 -26.53
N ASN A 66 24.02 22.05 -25.27
CA ASN A 66 23.95 22.97 -24.14
C ASN A 66 24.68 22.36 -22.93
N ASN A 67 25.61 23.11 -22.33
CA ASN A 67 26.39 22.72 -21.14
C ASN A 67 27.05 21.32 -21.23
N GLY A 68 27.64 21.01 -22.39
CA GLY A 68 28.32 19.72 -22.62
C GLY A 68 27.38 18.52 -22.83
N LYS A 69 26.06 18.74 -22.87
CA LYS A 69 25.06 17.72 -23.22
C LYS A 69 24.51 17.95 -24.63
N GLU A 70 24.30 16.88 -25.37
CA GLU A 70 23.82 16.91 -26.76
C GLU A 70 22.42 16.28 -26.88
N ILE A 71 21.51 16.97 -27.58
CA ILE A 71 20.13 16.55 -27.82
C ILE A 71 19.88 16.49 -29.34
N SER A 72 19.37 15.38 -29.85
CA SER A 72 18.96 15.27 -31.26
C SER A 72 17.45 15.48 -31.44
N VAL A 73 17.04 16.13 -32.53
CA VAL A 73 15.64 16.28 -32.92
C VAL A 73 15.37 15.35 -34.11
N LEU A 74 14.43 14.41 -33.95
CA LEU A 74 14.14 13.36 -34.92
C LEU A 74 12.67 13.33 -35.33
N THR A 75 12.40 12.91 -36.56
CA THR A 75 11.08 12.46 -37.00
C THR A 75 11.17 11.00 -37.41
N VAL A 76 10.16 10.20 -37.04
CA VAL A 76 10.15 8.76 -37.28
C VAL A 76 8.78 8.37 -37.83
N GLU A 77 8.77 7.92 -39.08
CA GLU A 77 7.57 7.40 -39.73
C GLU A 77 7.45 5.90 -39.42
N LEU A 78 6.35 5.50 -38.81
CA LEU A 78 6.07 4.11 -38.48
C LEU A 78 5.48 3.36 -39.68
N LYS A 79 5.67 2.04 -39.72
CA LYS A 79 5.22 1.20 -40.84
C LYS A 79 3.78 0.68 -40.71
N LYS A 80 3.27 0.58 -39.49
CA LYS A 80 1.90 0.16 -39.18
C LYS A 80 1.23 1.21 -38.32
N GLU A 81 -0.06 1.45 -38.54
CA GLU A 81 -0.88 2.35 -37.72
C GLU A 81 -0.85 1.94 -36.24
N THR A 82 -1.01 0.65 -35.96
CA THR A 82 -0.98 0.08 -34.59
C THR A 82 0.37 0.27 -33.89
N SER A 83 1.47 0.49 -34.63
CA SER A 83 2.80 0.63 -34.03
C SER A 83 2.93 1.89 -33.18
N LEU A 84 2.12 2.93 -33.43
CA LEU A 84 2.16 4.17 -32.65
C LEU A 84 1.83 3.89 -31.18
N ASP A 85 0.88 2.99 -30.93
CA ASP A 85 0.40 2.64 -29.59
C ASP A 85 1.04 1.37 -29.02
N ARG A 86 1.30 0.36 -29.87
CA ARG A 86 1.73 -0.99 -29.43
C ARG A 86 3.24 -1.18 -29.39
N ALA A 87 4.02 -0.42 -30.15
CA ALA A 87 5.46 -0.66 -30.32
C ALA A 87 6.34 0.33 -29.54
N ARG A 88 5.93 0.75 -28.34
CA ARG A 88 6.62 1.79 -27.55
C ARG A 88 8.05 1.41 -27.15
N THR A 89 8.25 0.15 -26.77
CA THR A 89 9.58 -0.40 -26.46
C THR A 89 10.48 -0.40 -27.69
N MET A 90 9.96 -0.81 -28.85
CA MET A 90 10.68 -0.74 -30.12
C MET A 90 11.04 0.70 -30.47
N GLN A 91 10.10 1.64 -30.35
CA GLN A 91 10.33 3.07 -30.56
C GLN A 91 11.44 3.61 -29.62
N ARG A 92 11.37 3.26 -28.33
CA ARG A 92 12.38 3.65 -27.33
C ARG A 92 13.75 3.04 -27.63
N ASN A 93 13.81 1.75 -27.92
CA ASN A 93 15.05 1.02 -28.22
C ASN A 93 15.68 1.51 -29.53
N PHE A 94 14.86 1.86 -30.53
CA PHE A 94 15.34 2.50 -31.76
C PHE A 94 16.04 3.83 -31.48
N VAL A 95 15.42 4.69 -30.68
CA VAL A 95 16.04 5.97 -30.30
C VAL A 95 17.25 5.74 -29.40
N ALA A 96 17.19 4.79 -28.47
CA ALA A 96 18.33 4.40 -27.64
C ALA A 96 19.53 3.96 -28.50
N HIS A 97 19.28 3.18 -29.55
CA HIS A 97 20.29 2.77 -30.51
C HIS A 97 20.86 3.98 -31.27
N HIS A 98 20.02 4.94 -31.71
CA HIS A 98 20.49 6.18 -32.32
C HIS A 98 21.38 7.02 -31.38
N LEU A 99 21.05 7.04 -30.08
CA LEU A 99 21.82 7.73 -29.05
C LEU A 99 23.11 6.97 -28.65
N ASP A 100 23.17 5.65 -28.89
CA ASP A 100 24.36 4.83 -28.67
C ASP A 100 25.23 4.69 -29.92
N ASN A 101 25.72 5.84 -30.40
CA ASN A 101 26.48 5.91 -31.63
C ASN A 101 28.00 5.67 -31.41
N THR A 102 28.38 4.42 -31.16
CA THR A 102 29.78 4.07 -30.83
C THR A 102 30.75 4.04 -31.99
N ASP A 103 30.28 4.13 -33.22
CA ASP A 103 31.14 4.12 -34.41
C ASP A 103 31.74 5.50 -34.73
N THR A 104 31.24 6.58 -34.10
CA THR A 104 31.65 7.97 -34.39
C THR A 104 32.31 8.70 -33.21
N GLY A 105 32.41 8.08 -32.03
CA GLY A 105 32.95 8.70 -30.82
C GLY A 105 32.12 9.86 -30.24
N ARG A 106 30.92 10.12 -30.79
CA ARG A 106 30.03 11.23 -30.38
C ARG A 106 29.01 10.76 -29.35
N ILE A 107 28.90 11.48 -28.24
CA ILE A 107 27.95 11.17 -27.15
C ILE A 107 26.70 12.05 -27.33
N ILE A 108 25.54 11.43 -27.58
CA ILE A 108 24.23 12.10 -27.59
C ILE A 108 23.48 11.68 -26.31
N ASP A 109 23.08 12.65 -25.49
CA ASP A 109 22.47 12.43 -24.17
C ASP A 109 20.97 12.14 -24.25
N ALA A 110 20.27 12.80 -25.16
CA ALA A 110 18.82 12.69 -25.31
C ALA A 110 18.33 12.96 -26.74
N ALA A 111 17.07 12.66 -27.01
CA ALA A 111 16.41 13.03 -28.25
C ALA A 111 14.96 13.49 -28.03
N LEU A 112 14.55 14.52 -28.77
CA LEU A 112 13.15 14.89 -28.96
C LEU A 112 12.68 14.29 -30.29
N VAL A 113 11.63 13.49 -30.27
CA VAL A 113 11.24 12.62 -31.39
C VAL A 113 9.75 12.75 -31.68
N ALA A 114 9.39 12.99 -32.93
CA ALA A 114 8.02 12.90 -33.41
C ALA A 114 7.80 11.53 -34.10
N PHE A 115 7.03 10.64 -33.47
CA PHE A 115 6.59 9.39 -34.10
C PHE A 115 5.23 9.60 -34.75
N TYR A 116 5.10 9.26 -36.03
CA TYR A 116 3.86 9.47 -36.80
C TYR A 116 3.61 8.38 -37.84
N HIS A 117 2.38 8.33 -38.34
CA HIS A 117 1.98 7.53 -39.49
C HIS A 117 1.11 8.39 -40.41
N LYS A 118 1.28 8.30 -41.73
CA LYS A 118 0.60 9.21 -42.68
C LYS A 118 -0.93 9.13 -42.65
N ASN A 119 -1.48 7.97 -42.32
CA ASN A 119 -2.93 7.75 -42.28
C ASN A 119 -3.57 8.11 -40.92
N LEU A 120 -2.77 8.45 -39.90
CA LEU A 120 -3.32 8.80 -38.59
C LEU A 120 -3.39 10.32 -38.44
N ASP A 121 -4.46 10.80 -37.82
CA ASP A 121 -4.68 12.23 -37.55
C ASP A 121 -4.14 12.64 -36.16
N TYR A 122 -3.39 11.72 -35.54
CA TYR A 122 -2.69 11.87 -34.28
C TYR A 122 -1.28 11.28 -34.36
N TRP A 123 -0.38 11.77 -33.50
CA TRP A 123 1.04 11.42 -33.47
C TRP A 123 1.62 11.57 -32.04
N ARG A 124 2.86 11.14 -31.84
CA ARG A 124 3.51 11.15 -30.51
C ARG A 124 4.74 12.05 -30.47
N LEU A 125 4.71 13.03 -29.57
CA LEU A 125 5.86 13.85 -29.20
C LEU A 125 6.58 13.19 -28.03
N SER A 126 7.81 12.71 -28.25
CA SER A 126 8.55 11.88 -27.28
C SER A 126 9.89 12.51 -26.89
N PHE A 127 10.25 12.45 -25.62
CA PHE A 127 11.58 12.78 -25.12
C PHE A 127 12.26 11.50 -24.59
N VAL A 128 13.41 11.12 -25.16
CA VAL A 128 14.13 9.88 -24.84
C VAL A 128 15.53 10.21 -24.33
N LYS A 129 16.00 9.54 -23.28
CA LYS A 129 17.31 9.79 -22.65
C LYS A 129 18.03 8.50 -22.26
N LEU A 130 19.35 8.47 -22.42
CA LEU A 130 20.23 7.38 -21.97
C LEU A 130 20.90 7.71 -20.63
N ASP A 131 20.80 6.82 -19.65
CA ASP A 131 21.60 6.88 -18.41
C ASP A 131 22.96 6.18 -18.64
N LYS A 132 23.88 6.78 -19.42
CA LYS A 132 25.23 6.19 -19.63
C LYS A 132 26.10 6.33 -18.37
N LYS A 133 26.77 5.25 -17.95
CA LYS A 133 27.90 5.30 -16.98
C LYS A 133 29.21 5.01 -17.71
N LEU A 134 30.17 5.91 -17.61
CA LEU A 134 31.58 5.60 -17.81
C LEU A 134 32.07 4.83 -16.57
N LYS A 135 32.59 3.61 -16.76
CA LYS A 135 33.42 2.94 -15.75
C LYS A 135 34.87 3.36 -16.00
N PHE A 136 35.55 3.84 -14.96
CA PHE A 136 37.00 3.92 -14.95
C PHE A 136 37.52 2.61 -14.38
N ASP A 137 38.24 1.85 -15.18
CA ASP A 137 39.00 0.70 -14.72
C ASP A 137 40.32 1.21 -14.13
N GLN A 138 40.52 1.01 -12.82
CA GLN A 138 41.74 1.47 -12.13
C GLN A 138 42.89 0.46 -12.27
N GLU A 139 42.66 -0.73 -12.83
CA GLU A 139 43.68 -1.79 -12.82
C GLU A 139 44.62 -1.79 -14.03
N ASN A 140 44.31 -1.10 -15.15
CA ASN A 140 45.12 -1.21 -16.37
C ASN A 140 45.47 0.12 -17.07
N GLY A 141 45.30 1.28 -16.45
CA GLY A 141 45.78 2.57 -17.01
C GLY A 141 45.25 2.95 -18.41
N GLY A 142 44.26 2.20 -18.93
CA GLY A 142 43.69 2.35 -20.25
C GLY A 142 42.16 2.45 -20.18
N VAL A 143 41.58 3.33 -20.99
CA VAL A 143 40.13 3.52 -21.11
C VAL A 143 39.55 2.32 -21.85
N ASN A 144 39.25 1.23 -21.13
CA ASN A 144 38.42 0.17 -21.69
C ASN A 144 36.99 0.34 -21.18
N ILE A 145 36.09 0.74 -22.09
CA ILE A 145 34.68 1.01 -21.79
C ILE A 145 33.97 -0.33 -21.63
N ALA A 146 33.94 -0.87 -20.42
CA ALA A 146 32.99 -1.94 -20.08
C ALA A 146 31.57 -1.33 -20.08
N LYS A 147 30.91 -1.38 -21.24
CA LYS A 147 29.51 -0.95 -21.43
C LYS A 147 28.58 -1.86 -20.62
N GLU A 148 28.12 -1.40 -19.46
CA GLU A 148 26.86 -1.88 -18.91
C GLU A 148 25.73 -1.10 -19.63
N LEU A 149 24.94 -1.80 -20.46
CA LEU A 149 23.73 -1.25 -21.08
C LEU A 149 22.72 -0.87 -19.97
N THR A 150 22.57 0.43 -19.71
CA THR A 150 21.42 0.94 -18.94
C THR A 150 20.26 1.17 -19.90
N PRO A 151 19.03 0.69 -19.61
CA PRO A 151 17.88 0.94 -20.46
C PRO A 151 17.60 2.44 -20.62
N ALA A 152 17.21 2.86 -21.83
CA ALA A 152 16.77 4.24 -22.08
C ALA A 152 15.44 4.51 -21.37
N LYS A 153 15.21 5.78 -20.99
CA LYS A 153 13.93 6.25 -20.48
C LYS A 153 13.24 7.08 -21.55
N ARG A 154 11.93 6.89 -21.70
CA ARG A 154 11.10 7.64 -22.64
C ARG A 154 9.91 8.27 -21.94
N TYR A 155 9.67 9.53 -22.25
CA TYR A 155 8.50 10.31 -21.86
C TYR A 155 7.75 10.74 -23.13
N SER A 156 6.42 10.77 -23.15
CA SER A 156 5.69 11.07 -24.38
C SER A 156 4.34 11.73 -24.17
N PHE A 157 3.99 12.68 -25.05
CA PHE A 157 2.65 13.20 -25.25
C PHE A 157 2.01 12.56 -26.48
N LEU A 158 0.73 12.22 -26.38
CA LEU A 158 -0.13 11.90 -27.52
C LEU A 158 -0.86 13.19 -27.93
N VAL A 159 -0.80 13.54 -29.22
CA VAL A 159 -1.29 14.83 -29.75
C VAL A 159 -1.91 14.63 -31.13
N GLY A 160 -2.84 15.49 -31.56
CA GLY A 160 -3.57 15.33 -32.82
C GLY A 160 -4.89 16.13 -32.86
N GLU A 161 -5.68 15.95 -33.92
CA GLU A 161 -6.92 16.72 -34.16
C GLU A 161 -8.02 16.46 -33.12
N GLU A 162 -8.14 15.24 -32.60
CA GLU A 162 -9.14 14.84 -31.59
C GLU A 162 -8.53 14.50 -30.22
N GLU A 163 -7.24 14.78 -30.02
CA GLU A 163 -6.54 14.46 -28.78
C GLU A 163 -6.46 15.68 -27.84
N PRO A 164 -6.75 15.54 -26.54
CA PRO A 164 -6.59 16.63 -25.58
C PRO A 164 -5.13 17.11 -25.48
N THR A 165 -4.86 18.35 -25.86
CA THR A 165 -3.51 18.93 -25.84
C THR A 165 -3.22 19.82 -24.63
N HIS A 166 -4.21 20.05 -23.76
CA HIS A 166 -4.11 20.98 -22.63
C HIS A 166 -2.88 20.72 -21.75
N THR A 167 -2.59 19.45 -21.46
CA THR A 167 -1.44 19.05 -20.66
C THR A 167 -0.11 19.40 -21.34
N ALA A 168 0.04 19.08 -22.63
CA ALA A 168 1.24 19.42 -23.38
C ALA A 168 1.40 20.95 -23.51
N GLU A 169 0.29 21.67 -23.70
CA GLU A 169 0.27 23.13 -23.73
C GLU A 169 0.77 23.74 -22.42
N GLN A 170 0.21 23.32 -21.29
CA GLN A 170 0.62 23.83 -19.98
C GLN A 170 2.09 23.52 -19.67
N GLN A 171 2.59 22.34 -20.04
CA GLN A 171 3.98 21.95 -19.73
C GLN A 171 5.02 22.60 -20.64
N LEU A 172 4.70 22.78 -21.93
CA LEU A 172 5.62 23.37 -22.89
C LEU A 172 5.58 24.91 -22.88
N LEU A 173 4.44 25.54 -22.55
CA LEU A 173 4.31 27.00 -22.54
C LEU A 173 5.36 27.72 -21.67
N PRO A 174 5.68 27.28 -20.44
CA PRO A 174 6.76 27.87 -19.65
C PRO A 174 8.12 27.81 -20.33
N LEU A 175 8.41 26.76 -21.12
CA LEU A 175 9.67 26.62 -21.83
C LEU A 175 9.81 27.66 -22.95
N LEU A 176 8.74 27.93 -23.70
CA LEU A 176 8.74 28.93 -24.78
C LEU A 176 8.73 30.38 -24.24
N LYS A 177 8.27 30.59 -23.00
CA LYS A 177 8.17 31.93 -22.40
C LYS A 177 9.48 32.43 -21.79
N LYS A 178 10.37 31.54 -21.33
CA LYS A 178 11.59 31.94 -20.61
C LYS A 178 12.52 32.80 -21.48
N GLU A 179 13.12 33.82 -20.87
CA GLU A 179 14.17 34.64 -21.50
C GLU A 179 15.52 33.92 -21.51
N THR A 180 15.73 32.97 -20.58
CA THR A 180 16.95 32.16 -20.47
C THR A 180 16.75 30.76 -21.04
N MET A 181 17.82 30.21 -21.64
CA MET A 181 17.78 28.92 -22.33
C MET A 181 17.39 27.77 -21.38
N PRO A 182 16.42 26.91 -21.75
CA PRO A 182 16.04 25.77 -20.93
C PRO A 182 17.17 24.74 -20.85
N THR A 183 17.47 24.26 -19.65
CA THR A 183 18.42 23.15 -19.45
C THR A 183 17.78 21.81 -19.82
N LEU A 184 18.59 20.77 -20.05
CA LEU A 184 18.08 19.39 -20.26
C LEU A 184 17.14 18.97 -19.12
N GLU A 185 17.43 19.39 -17.90
CA GLU A 185 16.59 19.11 -16.72
C GLU A 185 15.25 19.84 -16.78
N ASN A 186 15.20 21.08 -17.30
CA ASN A 186 13.94 21.79 -17.51
C ASN A 186 13.06 21.13 -18.58
N ILE A 187 13.68 20.58 -19.63
CA ILE A 187 12.95 19.85 -20.68
C ILE A 187 12.46 18.52 -20.12
N GLU A 188 13.29 17.77 -19.41
CA GLU A 188 12.88 16.54 -18.72
C GLU A 188 11.72 16.81 -17.75
N GLU A 189 11.78 17.91 -17.00
CA GLU A 189 10.73 18.35 -16.07
C GLU A 189 9.41 18.72 -16.77
N ALA A 190 9.45 19.19 -18.01
CA ALA A 190 8.28 19.49 -18.84
C ALA A 190 7.71 18.26 -19.57
N PHE A 191 8.24 17.07 -19.29
CA PHE A 191 7.70 15.78 -19.74
C PHE A 191 7.43 14.86 -18.53
N LYS A 192 7.47 15.39 -17.30
CA LYS A 192 7.16 14.64 -16.08
C LYS A 192 5.64 14.56 -15.86
N ILE A 193 5.18 13.35 -15.60
CA ILE A 193 3.78 13.01 -15.31
C ILE A 193 3.27 13.65 -14.03
N GLU A 194 4.16 13.76 -13.04
CA GLU A 194 3.77 13.98 -11.65
C GLU A 194 3.00 15.31 -11.46
N LYS A 195 3.26 16.33 -12.30
CA LYS A 195 2.52 17.60 -12.30
C LYS A 195 1.09 17.50 -12.80
N VAL A 196 0.86 16.70 -13.85
CA VAL A 196 -0.48 16.48 -14.43
C VAL A 196 -1.34 15.69 -13.47
N THR A 197 -0.71 14.69 -12.84
CA THR A 197 -1.34 13.83 -11.85
C THR A 197 -1.85 14.63 -10.65
N GLU A 198 -1.05 15.56 -10.15
CA GLU A 198 -1.43 16.41 -9.02
C GLU A 198 -2.57 17.38 -9.36
N GLU A 199 -2.53 18.05 -10.51
CA GLU A 199 -3.59 18.97 -10.92
C GLU A 199 -4.92 18.25 -11.21
N PHE A 200 -4.87 17.14 -11.96
CA PHE A 200 -6.05 16.31 -12.19
C PHE A 200 -6.65 15.81 -10.89
N PHE A 201 -5.79 15.39 -9.95
CA PHE A 201 -6.20 14.93 -8.64
C PHE A 201 -6.98 15.98 -7.85
N ASP A 202 -6.47 17.21 -7.77
CA ASP A 202 -7.13 18.26 -6.99
C ASP A 202 -8.53 18.57 -7.56
N LYS A 203 -8.66 18.60 -8.90
CA LYS A 203 -9.97 18.80 -9.56
C LYS A 203 -10.90 17.60 -9.34
N TYR A 204 -10.40 16.37 -9.49
CA TYR A 204 -11.19 15.15 -9.25
C TYR A 204 -11.73 15.10 -7.81
N LYS A 205 -10.92 15.51 -6.83
CA LYS A 205 -11.33 15.58 -5.44
C LYS A 205 -12.45 16.58 -5.22
N ASN A 206 -12.36 17.76 -5.80
CA ASN A 206 -13.41 18.76 -5.67
C ASN A 206 -14.71 18.25 -6.27
N HIS A 207 -14.67 17.66 -7.48
CA HIS A 207 -15.85 17.04 -8.09
C HIS A 207 -16.48 15.93 -7.26
N PHE A 208 -15.66 15.11 -6.59
CA PHE A 208 -16.15 14.10 -5.67
C PHE A 208 -16.88 14.71 -4.47
N ILE A 209 -16.35 15.81 -3.91
CA ILE A 209 -16.98 16.55 -2.81
C ILE A 209 -18.30 17.15 -3.29
N ASP A 210 -18.31 17.82 -4.44
CA ASP A 210 -19.51 18.44 -5.01
C ASP A 210 -20.62 17.40 -5.25
N LEU A 211 -20.28 16.25 -5.84
CA LEU A 211 -21.23 15.14 -6.04
C LEU A 211 -21.75 14.57 -4.71
N LYS A 212 -20.87 14.44 -3.71
CA LYS A 212 -21.25 13.92 -2.39
C LYS A 212 -22.20 14.89 -1.68
N GLU A 213 -21.92 16.18 -1.70
CA GLU A 213 -22.75 17.22 -1.08
C GLU A 213 -24.14 17.26 -1.74
N GLU A 214 -24.21 17.17 -3.07
CA GLU A 214 -25.49 17.09 -3.79
C GLU A 214 -26.30 15.84 -3.40
N LEU A 215 -25.65 14.67 -3.31
CA LEU A 215 -26.29 13.45 -2.83
C LEU A 215 -26.78 13.57 -1.39
N GLU A 216 -26.01 14.21 -0.50
CA GLU A 216 -26.42 14.45 0.89
C GLU A 216 -27.66 15.34 0.96
N GLU A 217 -27.74 16.39 0.14
CA GLU A 217 -28.91 17.25 0.06
C GLU A 217 -30.13 16.53 -0.51
N LEU A 218 -29.96 15.70 -1.55
CA LEU A 218 -31.04 14.89 -2.11
C LEU A 218 -31.60 13.88 -1.10
N VAL A 219 -30.74 13.13 -0.41
CA VAL A 219 -31.16 12.15 0.60
C VAL A 219 -31.87 12.82 1.80
N LYS A 220 -31.52 14.07 2.12
CA LYS A 220 -32.24 14.85 3.15
C LYS A 220 -33.65 15.24 2.69
N LYS A 221 -33.80 15.62 1.42
CA LYS A 221 -35.05 16.16 0.85
C LYS A 221 -36.03 15.05 0.44
N ASP A 222 -35.56 13.97 -0.17
CA ASP A 222 -36.39 12.89 -0.70
C ASP A 222 -36.53 11.72 0.29
N GLN A 223 -37.75 11.50 0.78
CA GLN A 223 -38.01 10.40 1.72
C GLN A 223 -37.91 9.01 1.10
N LYS A 224 -38.17 8.85 -0.21
CA LYS A 224 -38.09 7.56 -0.90
C LYS A 224 -36.64 7.13 -1.00
N ILE A 225 -35.76 8.01 -1.46
CA ILE A 225 -34.30 7.77 -1.53
C ILE A 225 -33.76 7.46 -0.13
N LYS A 226 -34.14 8.26 0.88
CA LYS A 226 -33.70 8.03 2.26
C LYS A 226 -34.10 6.66 2.80
N LYS A 227 -35.33 6.21 2.54
CA LYS A 227 -35.83 4.89 2.97
C LYS A 227 -35.08 3.78 2.26
N GLU A 228 -34.88 3.88 0.95
CA GLU A 228 -34.18 2.86 0.17
C GLU A 228 -32.70 2.76 0.60
N PHE A 229 -32.01 3.89 0.77
CA PHE A 229 -30.62 3.91 1.21
C PHE A 229 -30.48 3.33 2.63
N ALA A 230 -31.42 3.61 3.53
CA ALA A 230 -31.42 3.00 4.86
C ALA A 230 -31.70 1.49 4.80
N TYR A 231 -32.69 1.06 3.99
CA TYR A 231 -33.07 -0.35 3.85
C TYR A 231 -31.93 -1.19 3.28
N GLN A 232 -31.25 -0.70 2.24
CA GLN A 232 -30.11 -1.37 1.63
C GLN A 232 -28.79 -1.09 2.36
N ASN A 233 -28.79 -0.28 3.43
CA ASN A 233 -27.60 0.16 4.16
C ASN A 233 -26.54 0.84 3.25
N ILE A 234 -26.95 1.72 2.34
CA ILE A 234 -26.06 2.42 1.41
C ILE A 234 -25.48 3.67 2.09
N HIS A 235 -24.15 3.73 2.16
CA HIS A 235 -23.44 4.93 2.56
C HIS A 235 -23.23 5.87 1.37
N ILE A 236 -23.64 7.14 1.52
CA ILE A 236 -23.58 8.17 0.47
C ILE A 236 -22.16 8.32 -0.09
N VAL A 237 -21.15 8.32 0.78
CA VAL A 237 -19.74 8.40 0.40
C VAL A 237 -19.35 7.27 -0.56
N ASN A 238 -19.81 6.04 -0.30
CA ASN A 238 -19.49 4.88 -1.14
C ASN A 238 -20.27 4.92 -2.46
N PHE A 239 -21.50 5.43 -2.44
CA PHE A 239 -22.29 5.66 -3.65
C PHE A 239 -21.62 6.69 -4.58
N ALA A 240 -21.22 7.85 -4.03
CA ALA A 240 -20.49 8.88 -4.77
C ALA A 240 -19.16 8.36 -5.35
N LYS A 241 -18.39 7.59 -4.56
CA LYS A 241 -17.14 6.94 -5.01
C LYS A 241 -17.41 6.01 -6.19
N ARG A 242 -18.50 5.25 -6.14
CA ARG A 242 -18.88 4.31 -7.21
C ARG A 242 -19.21 5.04 -8.52
N ILE A 243 -20.01 6.10 -8.47
CA ILE A 243 -20.34 6.93 -9.64
C ILE A 243 -19.07 7.50 -10.27
N MET A 244 -18.21 8.13 -9.46
CA MET A 244 -16.95 8.69 -9.95
C MET A 244 -16.02 7.62 -10.56
N SER A 245 -16.01 6.41 -10.00
CA SER A 245 -15.26 5.26 -10.56
C SER A 245 -15.82 4.81 -11.91
N GLN A 246 -17.15 4.71 -12.01
CA GLN A 246 -17.84 4.33 -13.25
C GLN A 246 -17.58 5.35 -14.36
N LEU A 247 -17.68 6.66 -14.06
CA LEU A 247 -17.41 7.73 -15.01
C LEU A 247 -15.97 7.69 -15.54
N VAL A 248 -14.99 7.60 -14.64
CA VAL A 248 -13.58 7.50 -15.07
C VAL A 248 -13.35 6.25 -15.92
N PHE A 249 -13.97 5.13 -15.56
CA PHE A 249 -13.84 3.92 -16.36
C PHE A 249 -14.38 4.09 -17.78
N LEU A 250 -15.53 4.77 -17.95
CA LEU A 250 -16.03 5.10 -19.28
C LEU A 250 -15.09 6.02 -20.04
N TYR A 251 -14.43 6.97 -19.37
CA TYR A 251 -13.40 7.81 -19.98
C TYR A 251 -12.19 7.01 -20.46
N PHE A 252 -11.79 5.97 -19.74
CA PHE A 252 -10.75 5.06 -20.21
C PHE A 252 -11.22 4.21 -21.41
N ILE A 253 -12.42 3.63 -21.35
CA ILE A 253 -12.91 2.75 -22.42
C ILE A 253 -13.28 3.51 -23.70
N GLN A 254 -13.83 4.72 -23.63
CA GLN A 254 -14.19 5.48 -24.83
C GLN A 254 -12.98 5.75 -25.74
N LYS A 255 -11.76 5.81 -25.17
CA LYS A 255 -10.52 5.97 -25.95
C LYS A 255 -10.22 4.77 -26.86
N LYS A 256 -10.80 3.60 -26.58
CA LYS A 256 -10.76 2.43 -27.46
C LYS A 256 -11.78 2.51 -28.61
N GLY A 257 -12.67 3.50 -28.62
CA GLY A 257 -13.76 3.61 -29.60
C GLY A 257 -14.82 2.52 -29.43
N TRP A 258 -14.94 1.95 -28.23
CA TRP A 258 -15.86 0.85 -27.93
C TRP A 258 -17.25 1.32 -27.52
N LEU A 259 -17.45 2.59 -27.20
CA LEU A 259 -18.75 3.13 -26.82
C LEU A 259 -19.37 3.86 -28.02
N GLY A 260 -20.69 3.72 -28.21
CA GLY A 260 -21.41 4.47 -29.25
C GLY A 260 -21.17 3.97 -30.68
N VAL A 261 -20.84 2.69 -30.86
CA VAL A 261 -20.60 2.12 -32.21
C VAL A 261 -21.92 1.91 -32.94
N SER A 262 -22.03 2.34 -34.19
CA SER A 262 -23.26 2.12 -34.99
C SER A 262 -23.51 0.61 -35.22
N LYS A 263 -24.78 0.20 -35.33
CA LYS A 263 -25.20 -1.22 -35.44
C LYS A 263 -24.43 -2.05 -36.47
N ASN A 264 -24.05 -1.45 -37.61
CA ASN A 264 -23.37 -2.13 -38.72
C ASN A 264 -21.86 -1.85 -38.80
N LYS A 265 -21.28 -1.17 -37.80
CA LYS A 265 -19.84 -0.88 -37.75
C LYS A 265 -19.11 -1.84 -36.81
N PHE A 266 -17.81 -1.99 -37.06
CA PHE A 266 -16.86 -2.76 -36.27
C PHE A 266 -16.56 -2.06 -34.94
N TRP A 267 -16.18 -2.81 -33.90
CA TRP A 267 -15.74 -2.21 -32.65
C TRP A 267 -14.52 -1.30 -32.89
N GLY A 268 -14.41 -0.24 -32.08
CA GLY A 268 -13.34 0.76 -32.26
C GLY A 268 -13.69 1.91 -33.20
N SER A 269 -14.81 1.85 -33.93
CA SER A 269 -15.30 2.96 -34.75
C SER A 269 -16.15 3.98 -33.97
N GLY A 270 -16.32 3.79 -32.66
CA GLY A 270 -17.13 4.65 -31.80
C GLY A 270 -16.43 5.98 -31.51
N PRO A 271 -17.18 7.03 -31.15
CA PRO A 271 -16.60 8.32 -30.80
C PRO A 271 -15.66 8.22 -29.59
N ARG A 272 -14.47 8.84 -29.68
CA ARG A 272 -13.52 8.93 -28.56
C ARG A 272 -13.96 9.92 -27.47
N ASN A 273 -15.00 10.70 -27.73
CA ASN A 273 -15.66 11.64 -26.84
C ASN A 273 -17.14 11.26 -26.59
N PHE A 274 -17.44 9.96 -26.55
CA PHE A 274 -18.78 9.43 -26.37
C PHE A 274 -19.54 10.04 -25.19
N MET A 275 -18.88 10.19 -24.03
CA MET A 275 -19.53 10.74 -22.82
C MET A 275 -19.98 12.20 -23.02
N ARG A 276 -19.17 13.01 -23.71
CA ARG A 276 -19.52 14.39 -24.05
C ARG A 276 -20.73 14.43 -24.99
N LYS A 277 -20.71 13.62 -26.05
CA LYS A 277 -21.83 13.53 -27.01
C LYS A 277 -23.13 13.05 -26.37
N LEU A 278 -23.04 12.11 -25.41
CA LEU A 278 -24.20 11.71 -24.62
C LEU A 278 -24.77 12.89 -23.82
N PHE A 279 -23.91 13.65 -23.14
CA PHE A 279 -24.32 14.80 -22.32
C PHE A 279 -24.87 15.97 -23.16
N GLU A 280 -24.32 16.20 -24.36
CA GLU A 280 -24.78 17.24 -25.28
C GLU A 280 -26.08 16.88 -26.02
N LYS A 281 -26.64 15.69 -25.73
CA LYS A 281 -27.87 15.15 -26.34
C LYS A 281 -27.75 14.84 -27.84
N ASP A 282 -26.53 14.65 -28.35
CA ASP A 282 -26.29 14.23 -29.73
C ASP A 282 -26.76 12.80 -30.03
N ILE A 283 -26.79 11.96 -28.99
CA ILE A 283 -27.06 10.51 -29.11
C ILE A 283 -28.44 10.14 -28.57
N ALA A 284 -28.87 10.75 -27.46
CA ALA A 284 -30.14 10.46 -26.81
C ALA A 284 -30.68 11.70 -26.09
N ASN A 285 -32.00 11.85 -26.09
CA ASN A 285 -32.69 12.87 -25.32
C ASN A 285 -32.95 12.39 -23.89
N TYR A 286 -32.89 13.31 -22.93
CA TYR A 286 -33.15 13.06 -21.51
C TYR A 286 -33.48 14.36 -20.77
N ASP A 287 -34.04 14.24 -19.57
CA ASP A 287 -34.28 15.34 -18.64
C ASP A 287 -33.21 15.35 -17.54
N ASN A 288 -32.93 14.20 -16.93
CA ASN A 288 -31.87 14.01 -15.94
C ASN A 288 -30.78 13.06 -16.45
N PHE A 289 -29.52 13.52 -16.50
CA PHE A 289 -28.42 12.76 -17.07
C PHE A 289 -28.10 11.50 -16.27
N PHE A 290 -28.18 11.56 -14.94
CA PHE A 290 -27.88 10.39 -14.11
C PHE A 290 -28.97 9.32 -14.23
N ASN A 291 -30.20 9.72 -13.93
CA ASN A 291 -31.36 8.82 -13.86
C ASN A 291 -31.71 8.21 -15.24
N ASP A 292 -31.74 9.04 -16.29
CA ASP A 292 -32.28 8.62 -17.59
C ASP A 292 -31.20 7.99 -18.49
N ILE A 293 -29.93 8.36 -18.31
CA ILE A 293 -28.81 7.92 -19.16
C ILE A 293 -27.83 7.04 -18.39
N LEU A 294 -27.21 7.55 -17.32
CA LEU A 294 -26.11 6.86 -16.66
C LEU A 294 -26.55 5.58 -15.94
N GLU A 295 -27.63 5.59 -15.16
CA GLU A 295 -28.12 4.40 -14.47
C GLU A 295 -28.50 3.27 -15.44
N PRO A 296 -29.31 3.50 -16.49
CA PRO A 296 -29.55 2.49 -17.52
C PRO A 296 -28.26 2.05 -18.23
N LEU A 297 -27.36 2.97 -18.56
CA LEU A 297 -26.09 2.63 -19.22
C LEU A 297 -25.22 1.74 -18.32
N PHE A 298 -25.13 2.00 -17.02
CA PHE A 298 -24.41 1.17 -16.07
C PHE A 298 -25.12 -0.18 -15.89
N TYR A 299 -26.35 -0.15 -15.37
CA TYR A 299 -27.02 -1.32 -14.83
C TYR A 299 -27.69 -2.22 -15.87
N GLU A 300 -27.90 -1.72 -17.09
CA GLU A 300 -28.40 -2.49 -18.22
C GLU A 300 -27.33 -2.56 -19.32
N GLY A 301 -26.90 -1.40 -19.82
CA GLY A 301 -25.93 -1.24 -20.91
C GLY A 301 -24.63 -2.02 -20.69
N LEU A 302 -23.97 -1.86 -19.55
CA LEU A 302 -22.65 -2.47 -19.33
C LEU A 302 -22.74 -3.78 -18.54
N ALA A 303 -23.87 -4.04 -17.89
CA ALA A 303 -24.05 -5.16 -16.96
C ALA A 303 -24.91 -6.32 -17.48
N ILE A 304 -25.63 -6.18 -18.59
CA ILE A 304 -26.49 -7.24 -19.14
C ILE A 304 -26.04 -7.62 -20.55
N LYS A 305 -25.81 -8.91 -20.79
CA LYS A 305 -25.50 -9.43 -22.12
C LYS A 305 -26.71 -9.29 -23.04
N ARG A 306 -26.49 -8.77 -24.26
CA ARG A 306 -27.52 -8.54 -25.28
C ARG A 306 -27.12 -9.17 -26.61
N GLU A 307 -28.08 -9.38 -27.49
CA GLU A 307 -27.79 -9.85 -28.85
C GLU A 307 -27.00 -8.80 -29.64
N ASN A 308 -25.89 -9.23 -30.24
CA ASN A 308 -24.97 -8.38 -31.02
C ASN A 308 -24.49 -7.11 -30.29
N ASP A 309 -24.52 -7.13 -28.94
CA ASP A 309 -24.19 -6.01 -28.05
C ASP A 309 -24.97 -4.70 -28.33
N PHE A 310 -26.08 -4.80 -29.06
CA PHE A 310 -26.89 -3.64 -29.42
C PHE A 310 -27.73 -3.17 -28.22
N TYR A 311 -27.66 -1.88 -27.90
CA TYR A 311 -28.39 -1.26 -26.81
C TYR A 311 -29.45 -0.31 -27.38
N SER A 312 -30.72 -0.74 -27.30
CA SER A 312 -31.85 -0.05 -27.93
C SER A 312 -32.06 1.38 -27.44
N LYS A 313 -31.86 1.65 -26.14
CA LYS A 313 -32.06 2.97 -25.54
C LYS A 313 -31.13 4.06 -26.11
N LEU A 314 -29.92 3.70 -26.55
CA LEU A 314 -28.96 4.63 -27.16
C LEU A 314 -28.76 4.39 -28.67
N ASN A 315 -29.55 3.49 -29.26
CA ASN A 315 -29.47 3.10 -30.67
C ASN A 315 -28.03 2.81 -31.18
N CYS A 316 -27.19 2.23 -30.33
CA CYS A 316 -25.79 1.94 -30.62
C CYS A 316 -25.32 0.66 -29.92
N LYS A 317 -24.17 0.14 -30.29
CA LYS A 317 -23.53 -0.98 -29.60
C LYS A 317 -22.81 -0.48 -28.36
N ILE A 318 -22.99 -1.20 -27.26
CA ILE A 318 -22.34 -0.99 -25.97
C ILE A 318 -21.84 -2.35 -25.47
N PRO A 319 -20.55 -2.48 -25.09
CA PRO A 319 -19.98 -3.77 -24.72
C PRO A 319 -20.55 -4.28 -23.39
N PHE A 320 -20.70 -5.59 -23.27
CA PHE A 320 -21.03 -6.24 -22.00
C PHE A 320 -19.77 -6.48 -21.15
N LEU A 321 -19.73 -5.92 -19.95
CA LEU A 321 -18.56 -5.91 -19.06
C LEU A 321 -18.77 -6.69 -17.74
N ASN A 322 -19.78 -7.55 -17.69
CA ASN A 322 -19.97 -8.56 -16.64
C ASN A 322 -20.39 -8.10 -15.23
N GLY A 323 -21.11 -6.99 -15.10
CA GLY A 323 -21.95 -6.70 -13.92
C GLY A 323 -21.24 -6.24 -12.63
N GLY A 324 -19.94 -6.43 -12.41
CA GLY A 324 -19.28 -6.03 -11.14
C GLY A 324 -19.49 -4.57 -10.71
N LEU A 325 -18.65 -3.65 -11.22
CA LEU A 325 -18.79 -2.20 -10.96
C LEU A 325 -20.11 -1.63 -11.50
N PHE A 326 -20.67 -2.28 -12.52
CA PHE A 326 -21.84 -1.84 -13.26
C PHE A 326 -23.15 -2.46 -12.78
N GLU A 327 -23.20 -3.12 -11.62
CA GLU A 327 -24.45 -3.51 -10.97
C GLU A 327 -24.93 -2.41 -10.00
N PRO A 328 -26.23 -2.37 -9.65
CA PRO A 328 -26.71 -1.48 -8.61
C PRO A 328 -26.05 -1.79 -7.26
N LEU A 329 -25.57 -0.75 -6.56
CA LEU A 329 -24.92 -0.92 -5.26
C LEU A 329 -25.90 -1.57 -4.26
N LYS A 330 -25.51 -2.71 -3.68
CA LYS A 330 -26.37 -3.48 -2.75
C LYS A 330 -27.76 -3.81 -3.31
N ASN A 331 -27.90 -3.88 -4.64
CA ASN A 331 -29.17 -4.16 -5.33
C ASN A 331 -30.31 -3.19 -4.97
N TYR A 332 -30.02 -1.90 -4.71
CA TYR A 332 -31.10 -0.92 -4.57
C TYR A 332 -32.00 -0.89 -5.80
N ASP A 333 -33.27 -0.58 -5.57
CA ASP A 333 -34.26 -0.52 -6.63
C ASP A 333 -34.15 0.77 -7.43
N TRP A 334 -33.17 0.81 -8.33
CA TRP A 334 -32.92 1.92 -9.25
C TRP A 334 -34.03 2.13 -10.29
N LYS A 335 -34.97 1.19 -10.44
CA LYS A 335 -36.09 1.35 -11.38
C LYS A 335 -37.25 2.12 -10.75
N GLU A 336 -37.47 1.90 -9.46
CA GLU A 336 -38.52 2.56 -8.72
C GLU A 336 -38.00 3.79 -7.96
N THR A 337 -36.69 3.91 -7.71
CA THR A 337 -36.11 5.02 -6.93
C THR A 337 -35.37 5.99 -7.82
N ASP A 338 -36.05 7.07 -8.23
CA ASP A 338 -35.44 8.11 -9.04
C ASP A 338 -34.38 8.91 -8.25
N ILE A 339 -33.16 9.01 -8.77
CA ILE A 339 -32.07 9.79 -8.18
C ILE A 339 -31.75 10.97 -9.09
N LEU A 340 -32.43 12.10 -8.85
CA LEU A 340 -32.38 13.29 -9.71
C LEU A 340 -31.22 14.23 -9.35
N LEU A 341 -29.99 13.82 -9.67
CA LEU A 341 -28.78 14.65 -9.51
C LEU A 341 -28.72 15.79 -10.53
N ASP A 342 -28.31 17.00 -10.10
CA ASP A 342 -28.18 18.14 -11.01
C ASP A 342 -27.21 17.84 -12.17
N ASN A 343 -27.66 18.13 -13.40
CA ASN A 343 -26.88 17.98 -14.62
C ASN A 343 -25.62 18.85 -14.62
N GLU A 344 -25.61 19.99 -13.92
CA GLU A 344 -24.43 20.85 -13.81
C GLU A 344 -23.27 20.16 -13.07
N VAL A 345 -23.55 19.26 -12.11
CA VAL A 345 -22.50 18.46 -11.44
C VAL A 345 -21.76 17.61 -12.47
N PHE A 346 -22.48 16.93 -13.36
CA PHE A 346 -21.88 16.11 -14.40
C PHE A 346 -21.19 16.94 -15.47
N LYS A 347 -21.75 18.10 -15.85
CA LYS A 347 -21.09 19.03 -16.78
C LYS A 347 -19.70 19.41 -16.29
N ASN A 348 -19.58 19.83 -15.03
CA ASN A 348 -18.30 20.22 -14.42
C ASN A 348 -17.28 19.07 -14.39
N ILE A 349 -17.74 17.85 -14.09
CA ILE A 349 -16.91 16.63 -14.13
C ILE A 349 -16.39 16.38 -15.55
N LEU A 350 -17.29 16.36 -16.54
CA LEU A 350 -16.94 16.09 -17.94
C LEU A 350 -16.03 17.19 -18.51
N ASP A 351 -16.31 18.46 -18.20
CA ASP A 351 -15.50 19.61 -18.64
C ASP A 351 -14.08 19.48 -18.13
N THR A 352 -13.91 18.98 -16.90
CA THR A 352 -12.60 18.70 -16.35
C THR A 352 -11.94 17.50 -17.02
N PHE A 353 -12.65 16.38 -17.17
CA PHE A 353 -12.07 15.16 -17.72
C PHE A 353 -11.64 15.34 -19.18
N ASP A 354 -12.40 16.11 -19.97
CA ASP A 354 -12.09 16.38 -21.38
C ASP A 354 -10.79 17.18 -21.58
N LEU A 355 -10.31 17.88 -20.55
CA LEU A 355 -9.00 18.56 -20.59
C LEU A 355 -7.82 17.58 -20.56
N TYR A 356 -8.01 16.37 -20.05
CA TYR A 356 -6.92 15.43 -19.84
C TYR A 356 -6.98 14.27 -20.82
N ASN A 357 -5.80 13.85 -21.26
CA ASN A 357 -5.70 12.61 -22.02
C ASN A 357 -5.76 11.41 -21.07
N PHE A 358 -6.67 10.46 -21.31
CA PHE A 358 -6.76 9.21 -20.56
C PHE A 358 -6.04 8.10 -21.33
N THR A 359 -5.12 7.40 -20.68
CA THR A 359 -4.43 6.24 -21.26
C THR A 359 -4.88 4.98 -20.54
N VAL A 360 -5.35 3.99 -21.30
CA VAL A 360 -5.69 2.69 -20.69
C VAL A 360 -4.44 1.95 -20.17
N ARG A 361 -3.25 2.32 -20.66
CA ARG A 361 -1.98 1.68 -20.30
C ARG A 361 -1.42 2.29 -19.03
N GLU A 362 -1.22 1.46 -18.01
CA GLU A 362 -0.39 1.86 -16.87
C GLU A 362 1.09 1.86 -17.26
N ASP A 363 1.72 3.01 -17.10
CA ASP A 363 3.11 3.26 -17.42
C ASP A 363 4.10 2.40 -16.64
N GLU A 364 5.23 2.08 -17.28
CA GLU A 364 6.33 1.32 -16.69
C GLU A 364 7.46 2.28 -16.24
N PRO A 365 8.35 1.87 -15.32
CA PRO A 365 9.44 2.75 -14.84
C PRO A 365 10.34 3.33 -15.95
N LEU A 366 10.38 2.68 -17.12
CA LEU A 366 11.19 3.07 -18.27
C LEU A 366 10.36 3.68 -19.42
N GLU A 367 9.03 3.63 -19.35
CA GLU A 367 8.08 4.15 -20.35
C GLU A 367 6.97 4.93 -19.67
N LYS A 368 7.02 6.26 -19.81
CA LYS A 368 6.07 7.19 -19.21
C LYS A 368 5.29 7.94 -20.29
N GLU A 369 3.98 7.92 -20.24
CA GLU A 369 3.07 8.70 -21.07
C GLU A 369 2.44 9.80 -20.23
N VAL A 370 2.55 11.05 -20.66
CA VAL A 370 2.02 12.19 -19.93
C VAL A 370 0.50 12.27 -20.12
N ALA A 371 -0.21 11.38 -19.42
CA ALA A 371 -1.65 11.14 -19.47
C ALA A 371 -2.15 10.66 -18.09
N VAL A 372 -3.47 10.69 -17.90
CA VAL A 372 -4.14 10.06 -16.77
C VAL A 372 -4.10 8.55 -16.98
N ASP A 373 -3.34 7.83 -16.16
CA ASP A 373 -3.24 6.36 -16.21
C ASP A 373 -4.07 5.69 -15.08
N PRO A 374 -4.38 4.38 -15.17
CA PRO A 374 -5.15 3.70 -14.14
C PRO A 374 -4.45 3.65 -12.77
N GLU A 375 -3.13 3.78 -12.72
CA GLU A 375 -2.39 3.80 -11.46
C GLU A 375 -2.67 5.08 -10.69
N MET A 376 -2.80 6.22 -11.38
CA MET A 376 -3.17 7.50 -10.79
C MET A 376 -4.48 7.41 -10.00
N LEU A 377 -5.43 6.57 -10.40
CA LEU A 377 -6.65 6.34 -9.62
C LEU A 377 -6.32 5.86 -8.21
N GLY A 378 -5.38 4.92 -8.06
CA GLY A 378 -4.96 4.46 -6.74
C GLY A 378 -4.47 5.59 -5.85
N HIS A 379 -3.61 6.46 -6.40
CA HIS A 379 -3.13 7.66 -5.70
C HIS A 379 -4.25 8.63 -5.35
N VAL A 380 -5.18 8.84 -6.28
CA VAL A 380 -6.30 9.77 -6.14
C VAL A 380 -7.19 9.32 -4.99
N PHE A 381 -7.66 8.07 -5.04
CA PHE A 381 -8.54 7.51 -4.03
C PHE A 381 -7.91 7.45 -2.65
N GLU A 382 -6.63 7.10 -2.54
CA GLU A 382 -5.92 7.08 -1.25
C GLU A 382 -5.82 8.49 -0.65
N LYS A 383 -5.66 9.54 -1.48
CA LYS A 383 -5.62 10.94 -1.02
C LYS A 383 -7.01 11.56 -0.79
N LEU A 384 -8.08 10.98 -1.34
CA LEU A 384 -9.47 11.34 -1.02
C LEU A 384 -9.85 10.96 0.41
N LEU A 385 -9.13 10.02 1.03
CA LEU A 385 -9.21 9.80 2.47
C LEU A 385 -8.70 11.05 3.21
N ASP A 386 -9.45 11.52 4.20
CA ASP A 386 -9.08 12.69 4.99
C ASP A 386 -7.67 12.57 5.56
N VAL A 387 -6.99 13.71 5.76
CA VAL A 387 -5.59 13.73 6.27
C VAL A 387 -5.49 13.05 7.64
N GLU A 388 -6.56 13.10 8.43
CA GLU A 388 -6.69 12.41 9.72
C GLU A 388 -6.87 10.90 9.52
N ASP A 389 -7.77 10.48 8.62
CA ASP A 389 -8.01 9.08 8.28
C ASP A 389 -6.78 8.40 7.66
N ARG A 390 -5.98 9.09 6.85
CA ARG A 390 -4.74 8.53 6.30
C ARG A 390 -3.69 8.25 7.36
N LYS A 391 -3.55 9.15 8.35
CA LYS A 391 -2.63 8.94 9.48
C LYS A 391 -3.14 7.85 10.42
N ALA A 392 -4.46 7.75 10.60
CA ALA A 392 -5.09 6.72 11.42
C ALA A 392 -4.98 5.32 10.76
N LYS A 393 -5.24 5.23 9.45
CA LYS A 393 -5.18 3.98 8.67
C LYS A 393 -3.77 3.58 8.25
N GLY A 394 -2.81 4.50 8.25
CA GLY A 394 -1.40 4.23 7.90
C GLY A 394 -1.18 3.80 6.44
N ALA A 395 -2.09 4.16 5.53
CA ALA A 395 -2.05 3.82 4.12
C ALA A 395 -1.12 4.78 3.36
N PHE A 396 -0.11 4.23 2.68
CA PHE A 396 0.83 5.00 1.85
C PHE A 396 1.04 4.32 0.50
N TYR A 397 0.95 5.09 -0.57
CA TYR A 397 1.26 4.61 -1.92
C TYR A 397 2.73 4.20 -2.05
N THR A 398 2.98 3.01 -2.60
CA THR A 398 4.33 2.47 -2.82
C THR A 398 4.90 2.91 -4.17
N PRO A 399 6.05 3.60 -4.23
CA PRO A 399 6.66 4.03 -5.50
C PRO A 399 6.80 2.90 -6.53
N ARG A 400 6.53 3.20 -7.81
CA ARG A 400 6.56 2.24 -8.92
C ARG A 400 7.85 1.43 -8.99
N GLU A 401 8.99 2.06 -8.71
CA GLU A 401 10.30 1.41 -8.76
C GLU A 401 10.45 0.35 -7.66
N ILE A 402 9.85 0.60 -6.49
CA ILE A 402 9.80 -0.36 -5.38
C ILE A 402 8.85 -1.51 -5.73
N VAL A 403 7.66 -1.19 -6.25
CA VAL A 403 6.67 -2.20 -6.67
C VAL A 403 7.26 -3.15 -7.71
N HIS A 404 7.83 -2.60 -8.78
CA HIS A 404 8.44 -3.36 -9.86
C HIS A 404 9.59 -4.24 -9.33
N TYR A 405 10.50 -3.68 -8.54
CA TYR A 405 11.59 -4.43 -7.93
C TYR A 405 11.10 -5.59 -7.05
N MET A 406 10.13 -5.33 -6.17
CA MET A 406 9.61 -6.35 -5.27
C MET A 406 8.90 -7.46 -6.03
N CYS A 407 8.14 -7.14 -7.09
CA CYS A 407 7.49 -8.14 -7.94
C CYS A 407 8.52 -9.04 -8.64
N GLN A 408 9.56 -8.44 -9.22
CA GLN A 408 10.63 -9.19 -9.87
C GLN A 408 11.35 -10.12 -8.90
N GLU A 409 11.82 -9.61 -7.75
CA GLU A 409 12.53 -10.43 -6.77
C GLU A 409 11.64 -11.55 -6.23
N SER A 410 10.34 -11.32 -6.04
CA SER A 410 9.40 -12.35 -5.61
C SER A 410 9.30 -13.49 -6.64
N ILE A 411 9.15 -13.17 -7.93
CA ILE A 411 9.10 -14.17 -9.00
C ILE A 411 10.43 -14.91 -9.13
N ILE A 412 11.55 -14.19 -9.10
CA ILE A 412 12.91 -14.78 -9.17
C ILE A 412 13.09 -15.82 -8.06
N ASN A 413 12.70 -15.47 -6.83
CA ASN A 413 12.87 -16.36 -5.67
C ASN A 413 11.90 -17.54 -5.71
N HIS A 414 10.68 -17.36 -6.22
CA HIS A 414 9.73 -18.45 -6.41
C HIS A 414 10.24 -19.45 -7.46
N ILE A 415 10.59 -19.02 -8.67
CA ILE A 415 11.15 -19.90 -9.71
C ILE A 415 12.40 -20.63 -9.20
N LYS A 416 13.30 -19.92 -8.52
CA LYS A 416 14.53 -20.51 -7.96
C LYS A 416 14.27 -21.57 -6.88
N THR A 417 13.13 -21.47 -6.21
CA THR A 417 12.74 -22.37 -5.14
C THR A 417 12.11 -23.64 -5.68
N GLU A 418 11.24 -23.52 -6.68
CA GLU A 418 10.59 -24.66 -7.33
C GLU A 418 11.55 -25.41 -8.26
N LEU A 419 12.39 -24.68 -9.01
CA LEU A 419 13.28 -25.27 -10.00
C LEU A 419 14.74 -25.33 -9.51
N LYS A 420 15.15 -26.52 -9.10
CA LYS A 420 16.52 -26.80 -8.64
C LYS A 420 17.47 -26.95 -9.83
N GLY A 421 18.71 -26.47 -9.68
CA GLY A 421 19.76 -26.63 -10.70
C GLY A 421 19.97 -25.43 -11.63
N ILE A 422 19.03 -24.51 -11.74
CA ILE A 422 19.23 -23.26 -12.51
C ILE A 422 19.90 -22.19 -11.65
N LYS A 423 20.91 -21.50 -12.19
CA LYS A 423 21.57 -20.38 -11.48
C LYS A 423 20.63 -19.18 -11.31
N LYS A 424 20.68 -18.51 -10.15
CA LYS A 424 19.77 -17.37 -9.85
C LYS A 424 19.97 -16.25 -10.87
N GLU A 425 21.22 -16.01 -11.26
CA GLU A 425 21.63 -15.00 -12.23
C GLU A 425 20.99 -15.21 -13.60
N ASN A 426 20.77 -16.47 -14.01
CA ASN A 426 20.10 -16.80 -15.27
C ASN A 426 18.59 -16.48 -15.21
N ILE A 427 17.96 -16.74 -14.07
CA ILE A 427 16.54 -16.38 -13.82
C ILE A 427 16.41 -14.85 -13.78
N GLU A 428 17.31 -14.17 -13.09
CA GLU A 428 17.37 -12.70 -13.10
C GLU A 428 17.54 -12.15 -14.52
N GLY A 429 18.37 -12.80 -15.34
CA GLY A 429 18.53 -12.48 -16.76
C GLY A 429 17.24 -12.59 -17.56
N LEU A 430 16.45 -13.64 -17.34
CA LEU A 430 15.14 -13.83 -17.95
C LEU A 430 14.16 -12.71 -17.55
N ILE A 431 14.03 -12.45 -16.25
CA ILE A 431 13.03 -11.49 -15.73
C ILE A 431 13.40 -10.04 -16.11
N LYS A 432 14.67 -9.66 -15.93
CA LYS A 432 15.11 -8.26 -16.12
C LYS A 432 15.41 -7.91 -17.58
N PHE A 433 15.86 -8.87 -18.39
CA PHE A 433 16.35 -8.62 -19.76
C PHE A 433 15.68 -9.48 -20.84
N GLY A 434 14.61 -10.20 -20.51
CA GLY A 434 13.93 -11.11 -21.44
C GLY A 434 13.49 -10.46 -22.75
N ASP A 435 13.07 -9.19 -22.74
CA ASP A 435 12.62 -8.47 -23.93
C ASP A 435 13.72 -8.29 -24.98
N LEU A 436 14.97 -8.06 -24.55
CA LEU A 436 16.12 -7.91 -25.44
C LEU A 436 16.40 -9.21 -26.21
N ALA A 437 16.12 -10.37 -25.59
CA ALA A 437 16.27 -11.65 -26.26
C ALA A 437 15.21 -11.87 -27.36
N ILE A 438 13.99 -11.35 -27.19
CA ILE A 438 12.93 -11.43 -28.22
C ILE A 438 13.34 -10.67 -29.49
N GLU A 439 13.92 -9.47 -29.33
CA GLU A 439 14.37 -8.65 -30.45
C GLU A 439 15.53 -9.32 -31.22
N ASN A 440 16.45 -9.99 -30.50
CA ASN A 440 17.60 -10.68 -31.07
C ASN A 440 17.26 -12.03 -31.73
N ASP A 441 16.33 -12.81 -31.17
CA ASP A 441 15.97 -14.13 -31.73
C ASP A 441 15.20 -14.02 -33.06
N LYS A 442 14.44 -12.93 -33.28
CA LYS A 442 13.86 -12.61 -34.60
C LYS A 442 14.92 -12.34 -35.67
N ALA A 443 16.06 -11.77 -35.29
CA ALA A 443 17.18 -11.52 -36.22
C ALA A 443 17.87 -12.82 -36.65
N LYS A 444 17.84 -13.86 -35.80
CA LYS A 444 18.48 -15.15 -36.06
C LYS A 444 17.77 -16.02 -37.10
N ILE A 445 16.44 -15.93 -37.19
CA ILE A 445 15.65 -16.61 -38.23
C ILE A 445 16.03 -16.09 -39.64
N LYS A 446 16.62 -14.88 -39.73
CA LYS A 446 17.11 -14.27 -40.96
C LYS A 446 18.62 -14.44 -41.22
N GLY A 447 19.33 -15.25 -40.41
CA GLY A 447 20.68 -15.75 -40.71
C GLY A 447 21.88 -14.84 -40.38
N GLU A 448 21.86 -14.12 -39.25
CA GLU A 448 22.96 -13.17 -38.89
C GLU A 448 23.63 -13.47 -37.54
N ASN A 449 24.94 -13.16 -37.44
CA ASN A 449 25.86 -13.64 -36.40
C ASN A 449 26.29 -12.61 -35.32
N ASN A 450 25.73 -11.40 -35.28
CA ASN A 450 26.03 -10.42 -34.21
C ASN A 450 24.86 -10.33 -33.21
N ILE A 451 25.07 -10.79 -31.97
CA ILE A 451 24.06 -10.87 -30.91
C ILE A 451 24.58 -10.19 -29.65
N ASP A 452 23.94 -9.10 -29.20
CA ASP A 452 24.32 -8.41 -27.95
C ASP A 452 23.85 -9.14 -26.67
N TYR A 453 22.79 -9.98 -26.74
CA TYR A 453 22.35 -10.82 -25.62
C TYR A 453 21.60 -12.08 -26.10
N LYS A 454 22.00 -13.26 -25.60
CA LYS A 454 21.36 -14.55 -25.88
C LYS A 454 20.82 -15.16 -24.59
N MET A 455 19.57 -15.62 -24.62
CA MET A 455 18.96 -16.29 -23.47
C MET A 455 19.80 -17.50 -23.02
N PRO A 456 20.14 -17.63 -21.72
CA PRO A 456 20.94 -18.74 -21.20
C PRO A 456 20.38 -20.11 -21.61
N LYS A 457 21.27 -21.07 -21.90
CA LYS A 457 20.86 -22.42 -22.31
C LYS A 457 19.97 -23.08 -21.25
N GLU A 458 20.33 -22.94 -19.97
CA GLU A 458 19.54 -23.45 -18.83
C GLU A 458 18.08 -22.95 -18.85
N ILE A 459 17.84 -21.68 -19.20
CA ILE A 459 16.47 -21.14 -19.27
C ILE A 459 15.71 -21.69 -20.47
N ARG A 460 16.38 -21.84 -21.62
CA ARG A 460 15.77 -22.39 -22.83
C ARG A 460 15.38 -23.86 -22.65
N ASP A 461 16.26 -24.66 -22.06
CA ASP A 461 16.05 -26.09 -21.83
C ASP A 461 14.91 -26.34 -20.82
N ASN A 462 14.68 -25.42 -19.89
CA ASN A 462 13.63 -25.50 -18.86
C ASN A 462 12.43 -24.56 -19.13
N ALA A 463 12.32 -23.99 -20.33
CA ALA A 463 11.35 -22.91 -20.59
C ALA A 463 9.90 -23.30 -20.32
N LYS A 464 9.53 -24.56 -20.65
CA LYS A 464 8.18 -25.10 -20.43
C LYS A 464 7.88 -25.29 -18.94
N GLU A 465 8.85 -25.75 -18.17
CA GLU A 465 8.70 -25.94 -16.73
C GLU A 465 8.55 -24.59 -16.01
N ILE A 466 9.37 -23.60 -16.38
CA ILE A 466 9.26 -22.23 -15.86
C ILE A 466 7.89 -21.63 -16.22
N ASP A 467 7.39 -21.85 -17.44
CA ASP A 467 6.07 -21.36 -17.84
C ASP A 467 4.94 -21.99 -17.01
N ASN A 468 5.02 -23.30 -16.73
CA ASN A 468 4.04 -23.99 -15.89
C ASN A 468 4.09 -23.47 -14.45
N ILE A 469 5.28 -23.28 -13.87
CA ILE A 469 5.44 -22.66 -12.55
C ILE A 469 4.73 -21.30 -12.50
N LEU A 470 4.94 -20.46 -13.52
CA LEU A 470 4.31 -19.13 -13.61
C LEU A 470 2.82 -19.18 -13.96
N LYS A 471 2.35 -20.27 -14.57
CA LYS A 471 0.94 -20.48 -14.86
C LYS A 471 0.18 -20.80 -13.57
N ASP A 472 0.71 -21.69 -12.75
CA ASP A 472 0.00 -22.25 -11.60
C ASP A 472 0.21 -21.46 -10.30
N ILE A 473 1.10 -20.46 -10.33
CA ILE A 473 1.47 -19.60 -9.19
C ILE A 473 0.25 -18.95 -8.52
N LYS A 474 0.22 -18.96 -7.18
CA LYS A 474 -0.79 -18.26 -6.36
C LYS A 474 -0.13 -17.10 -5.58
N VAL A 475 -0.60 -15.89 -5.82
CA VAL A 475 -0.05 -14.65 -5.25
C VAL A 475 -1.12 -13.92 -4.44
N CYS A 476 -0.78 -13.49 -3.23
CA CYS A 476 -1.67 -12.72 -2.36
C CYS A 476 -1.08 -11.38 -1.91
N ASP A 477 -1.91 -10.34 -1.89
CA ASP A 477 -1.68 -9.13 -1.09
C ASP A 477 -2.74 -9.02 0.04
N PRO A 478 -2.38 -9.27 1.32
CA PRO A 478 -3.32 -9.22 2.45
C PRO A 478 -3.71 -7.80 2.88
N ALA A 479 -3.11 -6.75 2.30
CA ALA A 479 -3.44 -5.35 2.48
C ALA A 479 -3.36 -4.64 1.13
N ILE A 480 -4.20 -5.11 0.21
CA ILE A 480 -4.07 -4.86 -1.23
C ILE A 480 -4.12 -3.38 -1.62
N GLY A 481 -4.78 -2.53 -0.83
CA GLY A 481 -4.98 -1.13 -1.11
C GLY A 481 -5.53 -0.93 -2.53
N SER A 482 -4.97 0.03 -3.25
CA SER A 482 -5.32 0.30 -4.64
C SER A 482 -4.82 -0.73 -5.67
N GLY A 483 -4.22 -1.85 -5.26
CA GLY A 483 -3.83 -2.94 -6.15
C GLY A 483 -2.48 -2.78 -6.87
N ALA A 484 -1.56 -1.97 -6.35
CA ALA A 484 -0.25 -1.73 -6.98
C ALA A 484 0.59 -3.01 -7.17
N PHE A 485 0.71 -3.86 -6.14
CA PHE A 485 1.45 -5.12 -6.23
C PHE A 485 0.74 -6.19 -7.07
N PRO A 486 -0.57 -6.43 -6.95
CA PRO A 486 -1.32 -7.32 -7.85
C PRO A 486 -1.12 -6.99 -9.33
N VAL A 487 -1.24 -5.71 -9.71
CA VAL A 487 -1.05 -5.29 -11.11
C VAL A 487 0.42 -5.42 -11.51
N GLY A 488 1.35 -5.03 -10.63
CA GLY A 488 2.79 -5.17 -10.86
C GLY A 488 3.22 -6.61 -11.11
N ILE A 489 2.78 -7.55 -10.27
CA ILE A 489 3.18 -8.95 -10.39
C ILE A 489 2.51 -9.66 -11.56
N MET A 490 1.24 -9.32 -11.87
CA MET A 490 0.56 -9.78 -13.07
C MET A 490 1.33 -9.35 -14.33
N LYS A 491 1.80 -8.09 -14.41
CA LYS A 491 2.61 -7.61 -15.54
C LYS A 491 3.90 -8.45 -15.69
N GLU A 492 4.63 -8.69 -14.60
CA GLU A 492 5.87 -9.48 -14.65
C GLU A 492 5.63 -10.96 -15.03
N ILE A 493 4.55 -11.58 -14.54
CA ILE A 493 4.15 -12.94 -14.92
C ILE A 493 3.89 -12.99 -16.43
N VAL A 494 3.02 -12.11 -16.94
CA VAL A 494 2.63 -12.09 -18.36
C VAL A 494 3.84 -11.82 -19.25
N LYS A 495 4.65 -10.82 -18.90
CA LYS A 495 5.89 -10.49 -19.60
C LYS A 495 6.81 -11.70 -19.71
N THR A 496 7.08 -12.36 -18.59
CA THR A 496 7.99 -13.51 -18.54
C THR A 496 7.45 -14.68 -19.37
N ARG A 497 6.16 -15.00 -19.25
CA ARG A 497 5.51 -16.08 -19.99
C ARG A 497 5.47 -15.82 -21.51
N LYS A 498 5.38 -14.56 -21.94
CA LYS A 498 5.54 -14.19 -23.36
C LYS A 498 6.96 -14.45 -23.86
N VAL A 499 7.99 -14.08 -23.09
CA VAL A 499 9.40 -14.34 -23.44
C VAL A 499 9.63 -15.84 -23.59
N LEU A 500 9.10 -16.66 -22.66
CA LEU A 500 9.22 -18.11 -22.68
C LEU A 500 8.50 -18.76 -23.88
N GLY A 501 7.40 -18.16 -24.36
CA GLY A 501 6.65 -18.60 -25.54
C GLY A 501 7.52 -18.88 -26.77
N ASN A 502 8.55 -18.06 -27.00
CA ASN A 502 9.48 -18.21 -28.12
C ASN A 502 10.32 -19.50 -28.04
N TYR A 503 10.55 -20.03 -26.84
CA TYR A 503 11.41 -21.21 -26.62
C TYR A 503 10.64 -22.52 -26.53
N ILE A 504 9.35 -22.45 -26.24
CA ILE A 504 8.44 -23.62 -26.20
C ILE A 504 7.71 -23.85 -27.54
N LYS A 505 8.05 -23.07 -28.58
CA LYS A 505 7.45 -23.11 -29.93
C LYS A 505 5.95 -22.77 -29.98
N GLU A 506 5.44 -22.08 -28.96
CA GLU A 506 4.10 -21.48 -28.97
C GLU A 506 4.22 -20.01 -29.36
N PHE A 507 4.53 -19.78 -30.63
CA PHE A 507 4.66 -18.44 -31.19
C PHE A 507 3.31 -17.71 -31.14
N ASN A 508 3.33 -16.41 -30.82
CA ASN A 508 2.14 -15.53 -30.75
C ASN A 508 1.12 -15.85 -29.64
N ARG A 509 1.59 -16.16 -28.42
CA ARG A 509 0.71 -16.17 -27.24
C ARG A 509 0.03 -14.82 -27.06
N ASN A 510 -1.30 -14.84 -27.00
CA ASN A 510 -2.10 -13.64 -26.83
C ASN A 510 -1.89 -13.03 -25.44
N SER A 511 -1.49 -11.76 -25.40
CA SER A 511 -1.31 -10.96 -24.18
C SER A 511 -2.55 -10.95 -23.30
N TYR A 512 -3.72 -10.82 -23.93
CA TYR A 512 -5.01 -10.79 -23.27
C TYR A 512 -5.27 -12.09 -22.52
N GLU A 513 -5.08 -13.24 -23.17
CA GLU A 513 -5.32 -14.55 -22.55
C GLU A 513 -4.37 -14.81 -21.37
N LEU A 514 -3.10 -14.42 -21.51
CA LEU A 514 -2.13 -14.52 -20.41
C LEU A 514 -2.50 -13.63 -19.22
N LYS A 515 -2.93 -12.39 -19.47
CA LYS A 515 -3.42 -11.48 -18.41
C LYS A 515 -4.68 -12.02 -17.76
N ARG A 516 -5.63 -12.48 -18.58
CA ARG A 516 -6.91 -13.02 -18.13
C ARG A 516 -6.68 -14.22 -17.22
N HIS A 517 -5.82 -15.14 -17.63
CA HIS A 517 -5.39 -16.27 -16.82
C HIS A 517 -4.74 -15.82 -15.51
N ALA A 518 -3.76 -14.89 -15.55
CA ALA A 518 -3.08 -14.43 -14.34
C ALA A 518 -4.09 -13.80 -13.35
N ILE A 519 -5.00 -12.96 -13.83
CA ILE A 519 -6.01 -12.29 -13.01
C ILE A 519 -7.00 -13.28 -12.40
N GLN A 520 -7.48 -14.27 -13.18
CA GLN A 520 -8.49 -15.22 -12.71
C GLN A 520 -7.91 -16.31 -11.80
N GLU A 521 -6.71 -16.79 -12.10
CA GLU A 521 -6.17 -17.99 -11.48
C GLU A 521 -5.09 -17.68 -10.44
N SER A 522 -4.33 -16.60 -10.59
CA SER A 522 -3.09 -16.38 -9.84
C SER A 522 -3.14 -15.26 -8.81
N ILE A 523 -4.00 -14.25 -8.99
CA ILE A 523 -3.97 -13.02 -8.19
C ILE A 523 -5.11 -12.97 -7.17
N TYR A 524 -4.75 -12.76 -5.89
CA TYR A 524 -5.67 -12.66 -4.76
C TYR A 524 -5.33 -11.46 -3.90
N GLY A 525 -6.30 -10.91 -3.20
CA GLY A 525 -6.04 -9.88 -2.21
C GLY A 525 -7.22 -9.47 -1.35
N VAL A 526 -6.89 -8.85 -0.23
CA VAL A 526 -7.85 -8.47 0.80
C VAL A 526 -7.55 -7.05 1.26
N ASP A 527 -8.60 -6.23 1.41
CA ASP A 527 -8.52 -4.94 2.10
C ASP A 527 -9.68 -4.76 3.07
N ILE A 528 -9.46 -3.98 4.13
CA ILE A 528 -10.55 -3.62 5.03
C ILE A 528 -11.50 -2.60 4.38
N ASP A 529 -11.00 -1.75 3.47
CA ASP A 529 -11.77 -0.69 2.81
C ASP A 529 -12.39 -1.20 1.49
N SER A 530 -13.72 -1.16 1.40
CA SER A 530 -14.46 -1.54 0.18
C SER A 530 -14.07 -0.70 -1.03
N GLY A 531 -13.76 0.59 -0.84
CA GLY A 531 -13.32 1.46 -1.93
C GLY A 531 -11.97 1.05 -2.51
N ALA A 532 -11.03 0.64 -1.66
CA ALA A 532 -9.71 0.14 -2.08
C ALA A 532 -9.86 -1.11 -2.96
N VAL A 533 -10.72 -2.05 -2.54
CA VAL A 533 -11.07 -3.26 -3.29
C VAL A 533 -11.65 -2.92 -4.68
N ASP A 534 -12.57 -1.97 -4.76
CA ASP A 534 -13.18 -1.57 -6.03
C ASP A 534 -12.14 -0.99 -7.00
N ILE A 535 -11.19 -0.20 -6.52
CA ILE A 535 -10.10 0.36 -7.34
C ILE A 535 -9.13 -0.71 -7.80
N ALA A 536 -8.77 -1.65 -6.92
CA ALA A 536 -7.92 -2.76 -7.29
C ALA A 536 -8.57 -3.59 -8.41
N LYS A 537 -9.87 -3.90 -8.30
CA LYS A 537 -10.65 -4.56 -9.36
C LYS A 537 -10.67 -3.73 -10.65
N LEU A 538 -10.91 -2.43 -10.54
CA LEU A 538 -10.92 -1.48 -11.65
C LEU A 538 -9.62 -1.49 -12.45
N ARG A 539 -8.49 -1.41 -11.75
CA ARG A 539 -7.17 -1.40 -12.37
C ARG A 539 -6.83 -2.72 -13.05
N LEU A 540 -7.20 -3.85 -12.45
CA LEU A 540 -7.05 -5.18 -13.07
C LEU A 540 -7.89 -5.28 -14.35
N TRP A 541 -9.14 -4.81 -14.34
CA TRP A 541 -9.99 -4.78 -15.54
C TRP A 541 -9.46 -3.85 -16.63
N LEU A 542 -9.04 -2.64 -16.28
CA LEU A 542 -8.43 -1.71 -17.23
C LEU A 542 -7.18 -2.33 -17.87
N SER A 543 -6.37 -3.03 -17.08
CA SER A 543 -5.17 -3.71 -17.60
C SER A 543 -5.49 -4.80 -18.65
N LEU A 544 -6.67 -5.41 -18.60
CA LEU A 544 -7.16 -6.38 -19.61
C LEU A 544 -7.65 -5.68 -20.87
N VAL A 545 -8.50 -4.66 -20.71
CA VAL A 545 -9.07 -3.87 -21.81
C VAL A 545 -7.99 -3.29 -22.72
N VAL A 546 -6.82 -2.95 -22.18
CA VAL A 546 -5.66 -2.50 -22.95
C VAL A 546 -5.25 -3.48 -24.04
N ASP A 547 -5.23 -4.77 -23.74
CA ASP A 547 -4.63 -5.82 -24.56
C ASP A 547 -5.67 -6.61 -25.38
N GLU A 548 -6.96 -6.28 -25.24
CA GLU A 548 -8.00 -6.81 -26.10
C GLU A 548 -7.84 -6.22 -27.50
N ASP A 549 -7.47 -7.10 -28.43
CA ASP A 549 -7.19 -6.80 -29.83
C ASP A 549 -8.29 -7.35 -30.76
N ASP A 550 -9.23 -8.13 -30.22
CA ASP A 550 -10.37 -8.65 -30.97
C ASP A 550 -11.42 -7.54 -31.19
N ILE A 551 -11.49 -7.08 -32.44
CA ILE A 551 -12.41 -6.04 -32.90
C ILE A 551 -13.80 -6.63 -33.22
N ASP A 552 -13.92 -7.95 -33.31
CA ASP A 552 -15.16 -8.62 -33.68
C ASP A 552 -15.93 -9.14 -32.46
N ASN A 553 -15.22 -9.45 -31.36
CA ASN A 553 -15.84 -9.99 -30.14
C ASN A 553 -15.15 -9.51 -28.85
N ILE A 554 -15.69 -8.45 -28.24
CA ILE A 554 -15.22 -7.96 -26.93
C ILE A 554 -15.63 -8.98 -25.85
N LYS A 555 -14.64 -9.59 -25.21
CA LYS A 555 -14.90 -10.59 -24.16
C LYS A 555 -15.33 -9.92 -22.85
N PRO A 556 -16.25 -10.54 -22.09
CA PRO A 556 -16.66 -10.02 -20.79
C PRO A 556 -15.50 -10.01 -19.81
N LEU A 557 -15.47 -8.98 -18.96
CA LEU A 557 -14.48 -8.87 -17.89
C LEU A 557 -14.60 -10.06 -16.93
N PRO A 558 -13.47 -10.57 -16.39
CA PRO A 558 -13.51 -11.63 -15.41
C PRO A 558 -14.23 -11.15 -14.14
N ASN A 559 -15.01 -12.05 -13.54
CA ASN A 559 -15.53 -11.83 -12.21
C ASN A 559 -14.36 -11.92 -11.21
N LEU A 560 -14.17 -10.89 -10.39
CA LEU A 560 -13.08 -10.80 -9.39
C LEU A 560 -13.58 -10.98 -7.96
N ASP A 561 -14.86 -11.25 -7.79
CA ASP A 561 -15.41 -11.69 -6.51
C ASP A 561 -14.73 -12.99 -6.07
N TYR A 562 -14.54 -13.18 -4.77
CA TYR A 562 -13.79 -14.32 -4.22
C TYR A 562 -12.32 -14.41 -4.69
N LYS A 563 -11.78 -13.35 -5.32
CA LYS A 563 -10.34 -13.16 -5.58
C LYS A 563 -9.83 -11.90 -4.91
N ILE A 564 -10.53 -10.79 -5.10
CA ILE A 564 -10.28 -9.50 -4.44
C ILE A 564 -11.46 -9.18 -3.54
N MET A 565 -11.25 -9.17 -2.22
CA MET A 565 -12.35 -9.15 -1.24
C MET A 565 -12.18 -8.09 -0.16
N GLN A 566 -13.32 -7.58 0.32
CA GLN A 566 -13.38 -6.71 1.48
C GLN A 566 -13.47 -7.56 2.76
N GLY A 567 -12.60 -7.27 3.73
CA GLY A 567 -12.61 -7.85 5.07
C GLY A 567 -11.36 -7.49 5.89
N ASN A 568 -11.43 -7.63 7.20
CA ASN A 568 -10.25 -7.46 8.07
C ASN A 568 -9.35 -8.70 7.99
N SER A 569 -8.24 -8.61 7.25
CA SER A 569 -7.32 -9.73 7.03
C SER A 569 -6.64 -10.28 8.29
N LEU A 570 -6.60 -9.52 9.38
CA LEU A 570 -5.95 -9.90 10.64
C LEU A 570 -6.88 -10.56 11.66
N VAL A 571 -8.18 -10.59 11.38
CA VAL A 571 -9.21 -11.12 12.28
C VAL A 571 -9.91 -12.28 11.57
N ASP A 572 -9.68 -13.49 12.05
CA ASP A 572 -10.27 -14.74 11.56
C ASP A 572 -11.35 -15.29 12.52
N GLU A 573 -11.76 -14.47 13.47
CA GLU A 573 -12.75 -14.79 14.49
C GLU A 573 -13.98 -13.90 14.33
N PHE A 574 -15.16 -14.47 14.56
CA PHE A 574 -16.41 -13.73 14.67
C PHE A 574 -17.10 -14.10 15.99
N MET A 575 -17.29 -13.11 16.88
CA MET A 575 -17.99 -13.30 18.17
C MET A 575 -17.48 -14.48 19.03
N GLY A 576 -16.16 -14.69 19.12
CA GLY A 576 -15.61 -15.79 19.91
C GLY A 576 -15.58 -17.15 19.19
N ILE A 577 -15.90 -17.19 17.89
CA ILE A 577 -15.90 -18.38 17.04
C ILE A 577 -14.77 -18.22 16.01
N ASN A 578 -13.76 -19.08 16.11
CA ASN A 578 -12.66 -19.12 15.17
C ASN A 578 -13.10 -19.85 13.90
N LEU A 579 -12.96 -19.25 12.73
CA LEU A 579 -13.45 -19.87 11.49
C LEU A 579 -12.32 -20.33 10.56
N ASP A 580 -11.09 -20.38 11.10
CA ASP A 580 -9.90 -20.83 10.38
C ASP A 580 -9.76 -22.37 10.44
N TYR A 581 -10.74 -23.09 9.89
CA TYR A 581 -10.76 -24.56 9.81
C TYR A 581 -9.42 -25.13 9.31
N GLU A 582 -8.74 -25.96 10.09
CA GLU A 582 -7.52 -26.63 9.61
C GLU A 582 -7.88 -27.86 8.77
N PHE A 583 -7.86 -27.72 7.44
CA PHE A 583 -8.02 -28.82 6.47
C PHE A 583 -7.14 -30.06 6.73
N ASP A 584 -6.06 -29.90 7.52
CA ASP A 584 -4.99 -30.88 7.74
C ASP A 584 -4.93 -31.44 9.18
N LYS A 585 -5.89 -31.08 10.06
CA LYS A 585 -5.79 -31.33 11.51
C LYS A 585 -5.65 -32.82 11.88
N HIS A 586 -6.08 -33.75 11.03
CA HIS A 586 -6.11 -35.19 11.36
C HIS A 586 -5.31 -36.13 10.46
N GLN A 587 -4.76 -35.67 9.32
CA GLN A 587 -3.88 -36.53 8.49
C GLN A 587 -2.59 -36.92 9.21
N LYS A 588 -2.10 -36.09 10.14
CA LYS A 588 -0.90 -36.37 10.96
C LYS A 588 -1.18 -37.24 12.19
N ASP A 589 -2.40 -37.23 12.72
CA ASP A 589 -2.77 -38.05 13.88
C ASP A 589 -3.06 -39.51 13.49
N TYR A 590 -3.56 -39.75 12.27
CA TYR A 590 -3.70 -41.10 11.71
C TYR A 590 -2.36 -41.83 11.56
N ILE A 591 -1.29 -41.14 11.16
CA ILE A 591 0.04 -41.75 10.93
C ILE A 591 0.82 -41.96 12.25
N LYS A 592 0.56 -41.16 13.29
CA LYS A 592 1.23 -41.29 14.60
C LYS A 592 0.58 -42.31 15.54
N LYS A 593 -0.73 -42.54 15.44
CA LYS A 593 -1.47 -43.39 16.40
C LYS A 593 -1.56 -44.87 16.02
N ASP A 594 -1.10 -45.25 14.81
CA ASP A 594 -1.04 -46.66 14.40
C ASP A 594 0.05 -47.49 15.15
N LYS A 595 0.80 -46.86 16.06
CA LYS A 595 1.76 -47.53 16.95
C LYS A 595 1.25 -47.88 18.35
N GLU A 596 0.07 -47.41 18.77
CA GLU A 596 -0.46 -47.71 20.10
C GLU A 596 -1.92 -48.18 20.02
N LYS A 597 -2.09 -49.45 19.66
CA LYS A 597 -3.37 -50.17 19.76
C LYS A 597 -3.48 -50.90 21.09
N LYS A 598 -4.26 -50.35 22.03
CA LYS A 598 -5.13 -51.12 22.94
C LYS A 598 -6.05 -50.19 23.76
N LEU A 599 -7.29 -50.04 23.31
CA LEU A 599 -8.53 -50.01 24.12
C LEU A 599 -9.72 -49.87 23.14
N LYS A 600 -10.64 -50.85 23.11
CA LYS A 600 -11.70 -50.99 22.11
C LYS A 600 -13.08 -51.04 22.77
N SER A 601 -13.86 -49.99 22.55
CA SER A 601 -15.32 -49.99 22.28
C SER A 601 -15.82 -48.54 22.17
N GLU A 602 -15.43 -47.66 23.11
CA GLU A 602 -15.69 -46.21 23.04
C GLU A 602 -14.90 -45.51 21.92
N PHE A 603 -13.67 -45.99 21.64
CA PHE A 603 -12.83 -45.44 20.57
C PHE A 603 -13.39 -45.67 19.16
N GLU A 604 -14.10 -46.76 18.90
CA GLU A 604 -14.64 -47.06 17.56
C GLU A 604 -15.89 -46.21 17.25
N TYR A 605 -16.70 -45.88 18.26
CA TYR A 605 -17.86 -45.00 18.11
C TYR A 605 -17.44 -43.52 17.94
N THR A 606 -16.53 -43.03 18.78
CA THR A 606 -16.01 -41.65 18.67
C THR A 606 -15.25 -41.45 17.36
N ASN A 607 -14.50 -42.46 16.89
CA ASN A 607 -13.84 -42.40 15.58
C ASN A 607 -14.84 -42.37 14.42
N ARG A 608 -15.97 -43.09 14.46
CA ARG A 608 -17.01 -42.98 13.42
C ARG A 608 -17.62 -41.58 13.39
N ILE A 609 -17.98 -41.02 14.54
CA ILE A 609 -18.56 -39.67 14.62
C ILE A 609 -17.58 -38.61 14.11
N LEU A 610 -16.29 -38.72 14.43
CA LEU A 610 -15.25 -37.80 13.94
C LEU A 610 -15.07 -37.91 12.42
N VAL A 611 -15.08 -39.13 11.87
CA VAL A 611 -14.98 -39.38 10.43
C VAL A 611 -16.20 -38.86 9.68
N ASP A 612 -17.42 -39.06 10.21
CA ASP A 612 -18.66 -38.59 9.58
C ASP A 612 -18.75 -37.05 9.57
N LYS A 613 -18.29 -36.38 10.63
CA LYS A 613 -18.21 -34.91 10.69
C LYS A 613 -17.19 -34.34 9.71
N GLU A 614 -16.00 -34.93 9.64
CA GLU A 614 -14.94 -34.54 8.70
C GLU A 614 -15.38 -34.72 7.24
N HIS A 615 -16.14 -35.79 6.96
CA HIS A 615 -16.72 -36.02 5.64
C HIS A 615 -17.70 -34.90 5.26
N LYS A 616 -18.64 -34.55 6.15
CA LYS A 616 -19.62 -33.48 5.92
C LYS A 616 -18.96 -32.12 5.67
N MET A 617 -17.98 -31.72 6.49
CA MET A 617 -17.27 -30.44 6.31
C MET A 617 -16.51 -30.41 4.96
N ASN A 618 -15.84 -31.50 4.61
CA ASN A 618 -15.17 -31.61 3.31
C ASN A 618 -16.15 -31.55 2.13
N GLU A 619 -17.33 -32.16 2.24
CA GLU A 619 -18.39 -32.05 1.22
C GLU A 619 -18.88 -30.61 1.06
N LEU A 620 -19.17 -29.91 2.16
CA LEU A 620 -19.61 -28.51 2.14
C LEU A 620 -18.57 -27.61 1.45
N ILE A 621 -17.29 -27.79 1.78
CA ILE A 621 -16.21 -26.99 1.19
C ILE A 621 -15.98 -27.37 -0.27
N ASN A 622 -16.16 -28.63 -0.65
CA ASN A 622 -16.13 -29.05 -2.05
C ASN A 622 -17.24 -28.39 -2.85
N ASP A 623 -18.46 -28.38 -2.31
CA ASP A 623 -19.60 -27.75 -2.96
C ASP A 623 -19.42 -26.23 -3.07
N LEU A 624 -18.90 -25.58 -2.02
CA LEU A 624 -18.54 -24.17 -2.03
C LEU A 624 -17.53 -23.85 -3.14
N ASN A 625 -16.48 -24.67 -3.28
CA ASN A 625 -15.48 -24.50 -4.33
C ASN A 625 -16.08 -24.65 -5.73
N VAL A 626 -16.93 -25.66 -5.94
CA VAL A 626 -17.63 -25.86 -7.21
C VAL A 626 -18.57 -24.70 -7.51
N ALA A 627 -19.34 -24.23 -6.52
CA ALA A 627 -20.23 -23.09 -6.66
C ALA A 627 -19.47 -21.80 -6.98
N ASN A 628 -18.31 -21.56 -6.33
CA ASN A 628 -17.42 -20.44 -6.61
C ASN A 628 -16.88 -20.49 -8.05
N ASP A 629 -16.37 -21.64 -8.50
CA ASP A 629 -15.86 -21.81 -9.87
C ASP A 629 -16.96 -21.55 -10.92
N LEU A 630 -18.17 -22.09 -10.69
CA LEU A 630 -19.33 -21.83 -11.54
C LEU A 630 -19.74 -20.35 -11.50
N TYR A 631 -19.72 -19.70 -10.34
CA TYR A 631 -20.05 -18.27 -10.18
C TYR A 631 -19.07 -17.36 -10.93
N LEU A 632 -17.78 -17.70 -10.90
CA LEU A 632 -16.74 -16.99 -11.64
C LEU A 632 -16.90 -17.11 -13.16
N LYS A 633 -17.45 -18.24 -13.64
CA LYS A 633 -17.70 -18.53 -15.06
C LYS A 633 -19.08 -18.08 -15.55
N ALA A 634 -20.03 -17.82 -14.64
CA ALA A 634 -21.38 -17.42 -14.98
C ALA A 634 -21.43 -16.04 -15.66
N SER A 635 -22.21 -15.94 -16.74
CA SER A 635 -22.39 -14.71 -17.53
C SER A 635 -23.80 -14.10 -17.40
N ASN A 636 -24.77 -14.86 -16.91
CA ASN A 636 -26.15 -14.42 -16.71
C ASN A 636 -26.40 -13.99 -15.26
N ARG A 637 -27.08 -12.86 -15.06
CA ARG A 637 -27.45 -12.32 -13.75
C ARG A 637 -28.30 -13.28 -12.91
N LYS A 638 -29.23 -14.04 -13.53
CA LYS A 638 -30.06 -15.03 -12.80
C LYS A 638 -29.20 -16.14 -12.21
N ASP A 639 -28.33 -16.74 -13.01
CA ASP A 639 -27.44 -17.82 -12.59
C ASP A 639 -26.45 -17.34 -11.53
N LYS A 640 -25.88 -16.14 -11.71
CA LYS A 640 -25.03 -15.49 -10.70
C LYS A 640 -25.75 -15.32 -9.37
N LYS A 641 -27.02 -14.89 -9.37
CA LYS A 641 -27.80 -14.73 -8.14
C LYS A 641 -28.03 -16.08 -7.44
N ILE A 642 -28.38 -17.12 -8.19
CA ILE A 642 -28.57 -18.48 -7.65
C ILE A 642 -27.26 -19.01 -7.05
N LEU A 643 -26.16 -18.90 -7.78
CA LEU A 643 -24.84 -19.38 -7.33
C LEU A 643 -24.34 -18.59 -6.13
N LYS A 644 -24.52 -17.27 -6.10
CA LYS A 644 -24.17 -16.43 -4.96
C LYS A 644 -24.96 -16.79 -3.70
N ASN A 645 -26.25 -17.07 -3.85
CA ASN A 645 -27.07 -17.57 -2.73
C ASN A 645 -26.52 -18.92 -2.23
N ARG A 646 -26.28 -19.88 -3.13
CA ARG A 646 -25.68 -21.18 -2.77
C ARG A 646 -24.34 -21.01 -2.06
N ILE A 647 -23.48 -20.10 -2.50
CA ILE A 647 -22.21 -19.81 -1.83
C ILE A 647 -22.44 -19.29 -0.41
N ASN A 648 -23.34 -18.31 -0.24
CA ASN A 648 -23.66 -17.75 1.06
C ASN A 648 -24.29 -18.79 2.01
N ASP A 649 -25.16 -19.66 1.48
CA ASP A 649 -25.78 -20.75 2.22
C ASP A 649 -24.68 -21.72 2.71
N ARG A 650 -23.75 -22.13 1.84
CA ARG A 650 -22.63 -23.01 2.22
C ARG A 650 -21.69 -22.38 3.23
N ILE A 651 -21.39 -21.09 3.11
CA ILE A 651 -20.59 -20.36 4.12
C ILE A 651 -21.31 -20.35 5.47
N THR A 652 -22.63 -20.19 5.46
CA THR A 652 -23.47 -20.21 6.67
C THR A 652 -23.48 -21.60 7.30
N GLU A 653 -23.65 -22.66 6.51
CA GLU A 653 -23.58 -24.04 6.98
C GLU A 653 -22.19 -24.39 7.55
N ILE A 654 -21.10 -23.99 6.90
CA ILE A 654 -19.73 -24.16 7.42
C ILE A 654 -19.58 -23.46 8.77
N PHE A 655 -20.09 -22.23 8.89
CA PHE A 655 -20.07 -21.47 10.13
C PHE A 655 -20.87 -22.15 11.25
N GLU A 656 -22.08 -22.63 10.96
CA GLU A 656 -22.92 -23.34 11.93
C GLU A 656 -22.26 -24.62 12.45
N GLU A 657 -21.58 -25.38 11.58
CA GLU A 657 -20.85 -26.58 11.99
C GLU A 657 -19.65 -26.24 12.90
N GLU A 658 -18.86 -25.23 12.56
CA GLU A 658 -17.77 -24.73 13.42
C GLU A 658 -18.27 -24.20 14.76
N LEU A 659 -19.37 -23.47 14.74
CA LEU A 659 -20.01 -22.92 15.93
C LEU A 659 -20.46 -24.06 16.86
N LYS A 660 -21.10 -25.10 16.32
CA LYS A 660 -21.49 -26.29 17.10
C LYS A 660 -20.29 -27.00 17.72
N GLU A 661 -19.17 -27.09 17.00
CA GLU A 661 -17.95 -27.71 17.53
C GLU A 661 -17.34 -26.88 18.68
N GLN A 662 -17.20 -25.57 18.50
CA GLN A 662 -16.52 -24.70 19.47
C GLN A 662 -17.39 -24.32 20.67
N ARG A 663 -18.71 -24.51 20.57
CA ARG A 663 -19.69 -24.26 21.63
C ARG A 663 -20.47 -25.52 22.00
N GLU A 664 -19.82 -26.69 21.96
CA GLU A 664 -20.45 -28.00 22.21
C GLU A 664 -21.25 -28.04 23.52
N GLU A 665 -20.72 -27.47 24.61
CA GLU A 665 -21.42 -27.42 25.91
C GLU A 665 -22.71 -26.59 25.88
N TYR A 666 -22.73 -25.47 25.13
CA TYR A 666 -23.91 -24.64 24.98
C TYR A 666 -25.01 -25.38 24.24
N PHE A 667 -24.67 -26.03 23.10
CA PHE A 667 -25.64 -26.78 22.30
C PHE A 667 -26.19 -28.02 23.03
N LYS A 668 -25.40 -28.69 23.87
CA LYS A 668 -25.88 -29.79 24.72
C LYS A 668 -26.94 -29.33 25.72
N GLU A 669 -26.77 -28.16 26.34
CA GLU A 669 -27.78 -27.62 27.24
C GLU A 669 -29.01 -27.10 26.49
N LEU A 670 -28.81 -26.50 25.31
CA LEU A 670 -29.91 -26.07 24.44
C LEU A 670 -30.80 -27.26 24.03
N GLU A 671 -30.20 -28.38 23.60
CA GLU A 671 -30.95 -29.59 23.22
C GLU A 671 -31.75 -30.17 24.41
N ARG A 672 -31.23 -30.03 25.64
CA ARG A 672 -31.97 -30.43 26.86
C ARG A 672 -33.16 -29.52 27.12
N ILE A 673 -33.00 -28.21 26.94
CA ILE A 673 -34.08 -27.23 27.07
C ILE A 673 -35.16 -27.50 26.03
N ASP A 674 -34.77 -27.74 24.77
CA ASP A 674 -35.72 -28.04 23.68
C ASP A 674 -36.52 -29.32 23.97
N LYS A 675 -35.85 -30.41 24.39
CA LYS A 675 -36.53 -31.66 24.81
C LYS A 675 -37.45 -31.49 26.01
N GLN A 676 -37.17 -30.53 26.90
CA GLN A 676 -38.06 -30.21 28.02
C GLN A 676 -39.27 -29.40 27.55
N ALA A 677 -39.06 -28.45 26.65
CA ALA A 677 -40.12 -27.62 26.06
C ALA A 677 -41.10 -28.48 25.24
N GLU A 678 -40.60 -29.44 24.45
CA GLU A 678 -41.42 -30.39 23.68
C GLU A 678 -42.37 -31.24 24.55
N ARG A 679 -42.04 -31.45 25.84
CA ARG A 679 -42.89 -32.19 26.79
C ARG A 679 -43.98 -31.32 27.40
N LEU A 680 -43.94 -30.01 27.23
CA LEU A 680 -44.80 -29.00 27.87
C LEU A 680 -45.76 -28.38 26.82
N ASN A 681 -46.71 -29.16 26.29
CA ASN A 681 -47.59 -28.77 25.18
C ASN A 681 -48.16 -27.32 25.22
N ASP A 682 -48.80 -26.88 26.31
CA ASP A 682 -49.53 -25.59 26.35
C ASP A 682 -48.71 -24.38 26.87
N ASN A 683 -47.40 -24.53 27.14
CA ASN A 683 -46.52 -23.44 27.63
C ASN A 683 -45.06 -23.55 27.11
N SER A 684 -44.84 -24.29 26.02
CA SER A 684 -43.50 -24.61 25.49
C SER A 684 -42.66 -23.37 25.21
N ASP A 685 -43.23 -22.37 24.54
CA ASP A 685 -42.48 -21.23 24.00
C ASP A 685 -42.05 -20.26 25.10
N SER A 686 -42.95 -19.94 26.04
CA SER A 686 -42.64 -19.07 27.17
C SER A 686 -41.60 -19.67 28.13
N PHE A 687 -41.62 -20.99 28.31
CA PHE A 687 -40.60 -21.71 29.07
C PHE A 687 -39.25 -21.68 28.36
N ARG A 688 -39.24 -22.04 27.07
CA ARG A 688 -38.06 -22.08 26.22
C ARG A 688 -37.34 -20.74 26.20
N ASP A 689 -38.07 -19.64 25.98
CA ASP A 689 -37.49 -18.28 25.95
C ASP A 689 -36.84 -17.89 27.28
N LYS A 690 -37.46 -18.25 28.41
CA LYS A 690 -36.91 -17.96 29.75
C LYS A 690 -35.62 -18.75 30.01
N GLU A 691 -35.58 -20.03 29.64
CA GLU A 691 -34.41 -20.88 29.87
C GLU A 691 -33.27 -20.54 28.90
N ILE A 692 -33.56 -20.22 27.63
CA ILE A 692 -32.56 -19.70 26.68
C ILE A 692 -31.96 -18.38 27.19
N ASN A 693 -32.77 -17.46 27.72
CA ASN A 693 -32.25 -16.22 28.30
C ASN A 693 -31.31 -16.45 29.50
N LYS A 694 -31.56 -17.49 30.30
CA LYS A 694 -30.63 -17.89 31.38
C LYS A 694 -29.36 -18.52 30.81
N LEU A 695 -29.49 -19.38 29.80
CA LEU A 695 -28.36 -20.02 29.11
C LEU A 695 -27.44 -18.97 28.48
N ASN A 696 -28.00 -17.97 27.79
CA ASN A 696 -27.24 -16.91 27.14
C ASN A 696 -26.42 -16.10 28.14
N LYS A 697 -27.01 -15.76 29.30
CA LYS A 697 -26.28 -15.07 30.39
C LYS A 697 -25.19 -15.94 31.02
N LYS A 698 -25.41 -17.25 31.12
CA LYS A 698 -24.43 -18.19 31.68
C LYS A 698 -23.18 -18.30 30.82
N PHE A 699 -23.33 -18.31 29.50
CA PHE A 699 -22.24 -18.49 28.55
C PHE A 699 -21.72 -17.20 27.92
N ASP A 700 -22.32 -16.04 28.24
CA ASP A 700 -22.07 -14.75 27.56
C ASP A 700 -22.13 -14.88 26.03
N PHE A 701 -23.12 -15.64 25.56
CA PHE A 701 -23.27 -16.06 24.17
C PHE A 701 -24.74 -16.08 23.78
N ASP A 702 -25.07 -15.53 22.62
CA ASP A 702 -26.44 -15.42 22.12
C ASP A 702 -26.48 -15.96 20.68
N LEU A 703 -27.04 -17.16 20.52
CA LEU A 703 -27.05 -17.89 19.26
C LEU A 703 -27.80 -17.12 18.15
N ASP A 704 -29.01 -16.66 18.45
CA ASP A 704 -29.86 -15.94 17.49
C ASP A 704 -29.19 -14.64 17.02
N LYS A 705 -28.54 -13.92 17.94
CA LYS A 705 -27.77 -12.73 17.62
C LYS A 705 -26.55 -13.03 16.75
N VAL A 706 -25.83 -14.11 17.04
CA VAL A 706 -24.64 -14.52 16.29
C VAL A 706 -25.02 -14.92 14.86
N GLU A 707 -26.01 -15.78 14.70
CA GLU A 707 -26.46 -16.26 13.39
C GLU A 707 -27.04 -15.12 12.54
N SER A 708 -27.91 -14.27 13.13
CA SER A 708 -28.48 -13.12 12.43
C SER A 708 -27.40 -12.14 11.95
N GLN A 709 -26.42 -11.80 12.79
CA GLN A 709 -25.35 -10.89 12.41
C GLN A 709 -24.39 -11.53 11.40
N PHE A 710 -24.04 -12.82 11.55
CA PHE A 710 -23.21 -13.52 10.56
C PHE A 710 -23.86 -13.50 9.18
N LYS A 711 -25.18 -13.74 9.11
CA LYS A 711 -25.97 -13.67 7.89
C LYS A 711 -25.98 -12.28 7.26
N GLU A 712 -26.00 -11.20 8.05
CA GLU A 712 -25.89 -9.83 7.53
C GLU A 712 -24.53 -9.57 6.85
N TYR A 713 -23.43 -10.11 7.40
CA TYR A 713 -22.08 -9.93 6.83
C TYR A 713 -21.83 -10.80 5.59
N THR A 714 -22.39 -12.01 5.55
CA THR A 714 -22.27 -12.92 4.40
C THR A 714 -23.15 -12.52 3.22
N THR A 715 -24.35 -11.99 3.48
CA THR A 715 -25.25 -11.49 2.41
C THR A 715 -24.74 -10.22 1.72
N GLY A 716 -23.72 -9.55 2.27
CA GLY A 716 -23.03 -8.40 1.65
C GLY A 716 -23.59 -7.03 2.06
N ASN A 717 -24.43 -6.99 3.09
CA ASN A 717 -25.07 -5.77 3.55
C ASN A 717 -24.16 -4.90 4.42
N LYS A 718 -23.06 -5.45 4.95
CA LYS A 718 -22.09 -4.75 5.80
C LYS A 718 -20.65 -5.10 5.42
N GLU A 719 -19.74 -4.16 5.72
CA GLU A 719 -18.30 -4.41 5.65
C GLU A 719 -17.91 -5.45 6.70
N LYS A 720 -17.17 -6.48 6.28
CA LYS A 720 -16.80 -7.60 7.14
C LYS A 720 -15.71 -7.17 8.13
N PRO A 721 -15.93 -7.29 9.45
CA PRO A 721 -14.91 -6.98 10.45
C PRO A 721 -13.90 -8.13 10.62
N PHE A 722 -14.01 -9.18 9.82
CA PHE A 722 -13.18 -10.38 9.79
C PHE A 722 -12.91 -10.81 8.33
N PHE A 723 -11.97 -11.73 8.14
CA PHE A 723 -11.75 -12.39 6.86
C PHE A 723 -11.39 -13.87 7.02
N LEU A 724 -12.17 -14.73 6.37
CA LEU A 724 -12.06 -16.19 6.47
C LEU A 724 -11.19 -16.74 5.35
N TRP A 725 -9.88 -16.68 5.54
CA TRP A 725 -8.89 -17.03 4.51
C TRP A 725 -9.15 -18.39 3.84
N LYS A 726 -9.32 -19.43 4.65
CA LYS A 726 -9.47 -20.81 4.19
C LYS A 726 -10.84 -21.11 3.56
N VAL A 727 -11.87 -20.33 3.89
CA VAL A 727 -13.21 -20.47 3.32
C VAL A 727 -13.31 -19.69 2.02
N TYR A 728 -12.95 -18.40 2.03
CA TYR A 728 -13.06 -17.53 0.88
C TYR A 728 -12.07 -17.86 -0.24
N PHE A 729 -10.87 -18.36 0.10
CA PHE A 729 -9.85 -18.81 -0.86
C PHE A 729 -9.60 -20.32 -0.75
N ALA A 730 -10.67 -21.09 -0.55
CA ALA A 730 -10.61 -22.54 -0.42
C ALA A 730 -9.93 -23.22 -1.63
N ASP A 731 -10.05 -22.66 -2.82
CA ASP A 731 -9.36 -23.12 -4.04
C ASP A 731 -7.84 -23.06 -3.92
N VAL A 732 -7.30 -22.06 -3.21
CA VAL A 732 -5.86 -21.93 -2.94
C VAL A 732 -5.41 -22.91 -1.86
N PHE A 733 -6.12 -22.94 -0.74
CA PHE A 733 -5.68 -23.77 0.40
C PHE A 733 -5.85 -25.25 0.14
N LYS A 734 -6.92 -25.67 -0.55
CA LYS A 734 -7.16 -27.08 -0.87
C LYS A 734 -6.24 -27.60 -1.98
N ASN A 735 -6.05 -26.82 -3.05
CA ASN A 735 -5.29 -27.29 -4.21
C ASN A 735 -3.78 -27.02 -4.10
N ASN A 736 -3.38 -25.95 -3.39
CA ASN A 736 -1.98 -25.50 -3.31
C ASN A 736 -1.40 -25.49 -1.90
N GLY A 737 -2.22 -25.67 -0.85
CA GLY A 737 -1.78 -25.62 0.55
C GLY A 737 -1.41 -24.21 1.04
N GLY A 738 -1.78 -23.16 0.30
CA GLY A 738 -1.51 -21.75 0.62
C GLY A 738 -0.98 -20.95 -0.57
N PHE A 739 -0.46 -19.75 -0.29
CA PHE A 739 0.07 -18.84 -1.31
C PHE A 739 1.58 -19.02 -1.55
N ASP A 740 1.98 -19.01 -2.82
CA ASP A 740 3.38 -19.13 -3.24
C ASP A 740 4.16 -17.84 -3.07
N ILE A 741 3.49 -16.71 -3.29
CA ILE A 741 4.02 -15.37 -3.07
C ILE A 741 3.02 -14.57 -2.24
N ILE A 742 3.52 -13.92 -1.19
CA ILE A 742 2.78 -12.91 -0.46
C ILE A 742 3.58 -11.61 -0.50
N ILE A 743 2.98 -10.55 -1.01
CA ILE A 743 3.65 -9.28 -1.28
C ILE A 743 2.73 -8.14 -0.82
N ALA A 744 3.23 -7.17 -0.07
CA ALA A 744 2.39 -6.11 0.49
C ALA A 744 3.18 -4.87 0.93
N ASN A 745 2.45 -3.77 1.04
CA ASN A 745 2.79 -2.61 1.87
C ASN A 745 1.74 -2.46 2.98
N PRO A 746 1.88 -3.18 4.11
CA PRO A 746 0.87 -3.16 5.17
C PRO A 746 0.84 -1.81 5.93
N PRO A 747 -0.26 -1.49 6.63
CA PRO A 747 -0.42 -0.21 7.33
C PRO A 747 0.56 0.01 8.50
N TYR A 748 1.09 1.23 8.62
CA TYR A 748 2.09 1.60 9.64
C TYR A 748 1.46 2.25 10.87
N VAL A 749 0.71 1.46 11.63
CA VAL A 749 -0.05 1.92 12.81
C VAL A 749 0.53 1.33 14.09
N GLY A 750 0.96 2.19 15.02
CA GLY A 750 1.41 1.77 16.34
C GLY A 750 0.24 1.64 17.32
N GLU A 751 0.33 0.71 18.28
CA GLU A 751 -0.70 0.49 19.30
C GLU A 751 -1.04 1.74 20.12
N LYS A 752 -0.05 2.60 20.38
CA LYS A 752 -0.23 3.82 21.17
C LYS A 752 -1.18 4.78 20.44
N GLY A 753 -2.41 4.89 20.96
CA GLY A 753 -3.45 5.74 20.41
C GLY A 753 -4.50 4.98 19.58
N ASN A 754 -4.28 3.69 19.31
CA ASN A 754 -5.12 2.87 18.43
C ASN A 754 -5.49 1.52 19.09
N LYS A 755 -5.71 1.50 20.41
CA LYS A 755 -5.86 0.24 21.17
C LYS A 755 -7.01 -0.64 20.70
N GLU A 756 -8.11 -0.03 20.26
CA GLU A 756 -9.31 -0.73 19.79
C GLU A 756 -8.98 -1.69 18.64
N ILE A 757 -8.21 -1.24 17.65
CA ILE A 757 -7.75 -2.08 16.51
C ILE A 757 -7.04 -3.35 16.98
N PHE A 758 -6.27 -3.27 18.08
CA PHE A 758 -5.48 -4.39 18.59
C PHE A 758 -6.30 -5.33 19.50
N GLN A 759 -7.46 -4.89 20.01
CA GLN A 759 -8.32 -5.72 20.85
C GLN A 759 -8.94 -6.85 20.04
N ASP A 760 -9.46 -6.57 18.85
CA ASP A 760 -10.06 -7.58 17.97
C ASP A 760 -9.01 -8.62 17.53
N ILE A 761 -7.79 -8.16 17.22
CA ILE A 761 -6.66 -9.03 16.85
C ILE A 761 -6.18 -9.85 18.05
N HIS A 762 -6.30 -9.32 19.27
CA HIS A 762 -5.92 -10.05 20.48
C HIS A 762 -6.84 -11.26 20.73
N SER A 763 -8.12 -11.15 20.38
CA SER A 763 -9.06 -12.26 20.47
C SER A 763 -8.83 -13.29 19.36
N SER A 764 -8.41 -12.87 18.17
CA SER A 764 -8.20 -13.75 17.01
C SER A 764 -7.05 -14.76 17.15
N SER A 765 -6.86 -15.64 16.16
CA SER A 765 -5.76 -16.63 16.17
C SER A 765 -4.35 -16.01 16.23
N LEU A 766 -4.25 -14.73 15.84
CA LEU A 766 -3.02 -13.95 15.89
C LEU A 766 -2.75 -13.36 17.29
N GLY A 767 -3.71 -13.42 18.21
CA GLY A 767 -3.59 -12.94 19.59
C GLY A 767 -2.42 -13.54 20.36
N LYS A 768 -2.04 -14.79 20.05
CA LYS A 768 -0.82 -15.42 20.61
C LYS A 768 0.47 -14.63 20.32
N TYR A 769 0.49 -13.84 19.24
CA TYR A 769 1.61 -12.98 18.87
C TYR A 769 1.56 -11.58 19.49
N TYR A 770 0.45 -11.20 20.12
CA TYR A 770 0.27 -9.88 20.73
C TYR A 770 1.26 -9.61 21.86
N GLN A 771 1.73 -8.37 21.95
CA GLN A 771 2.56 -7.83 23.02
C GLN A 771 2.48 -6.29 23.04
N THR A 772 2.56 -5.68 24.21
CA THR A 772 2.45 -4.21 24.31
C THR A 772 3.52 -3.46 23.49
N LYS A 773 3.18 -2.25 23.02
CA LYS A 773 4.01 -1.33 22.23
C LYS A 773 4.42 -1.88 20.86
N MET A 774 3.53 -2.62 20.22
CA MET A 774 3.76 -3.21 18.91
C MET A 774 3.17 -2.35 17.76
N ASP A 775 3.59 -2.65 16.53
CA ASP A 775 3.02 -2.07 15.31
C ASP A 775 2.12 -3.10 14.60
N LEU A 776 1.06 -2.62 13.96
CA LEU A 776 0.02 -3.43 13.32
C LEU A 776 0.58 -4.37 12.24
N PHE A 777 1.54 -3.89 11.43
CA PHE A 777 2.16 -4.70 10.37
C PHE A 777 2.90 -5.94 10.88
N TYR A 778 3.19 -6.04 12.18
CA TYR A 778 3.80 -7.26 12.74
C TYR A 778 2.85 -8.46 12.58
N PHE A 779 1.54 -8.23 12.72
CA PHE A 779 0.53 -9.27 12.54
C PHE A 779 0.41 -9.71 11.08
N PHE A 780 0.57 -8.80 10.12
CA PHE A 780 0.59 -9.15 8.70
C PHE A 780 1.74 -10.10 8.35
N PHE A 781 2.91 -9.95 8.96
CA PHE A 781 3.98 -10.93 8.80
C PHE A 781 3.61 -12.30 9.39
N HIS A 782 3.04 -12.33 10.60
CA HIS A 782 2.60 -13.58 11.24
C HIS A 782 1.53 -14.30 10.42
N LEU A 783 0.53 -13.56 9.93
CA LEU A 783 -0.50 -14.02 9.01
C LEU A 783 0.12 -14.59 7.74
N SER A 784 1.03 -13.86 7.10
CA SER A 784 1.68 -14.28 5.85
C SER A 784 2.44 -15.59 6.03
N ILE A 785 3.13 -15.77 7.17
CA ILE A 785 3.78 -17.04 7.47
C ILE A 785 2.76 -18.15 7.72
N ASN A 786 1.56 -17.86 8.24
CA ASN A 786 0.51 -18.87 8.38
C ASN A 786 -0.03 -19.31 7.01
N ILE A 787 -0.38 -18.36 6.13
CA ILE A 787 -1.09 -18.63 4.87
C ILE A 787 -0.18 -18.94 3.66
N ALA A 788 1.14 -18.77 3.76
CA ALA A 788 2.06 -19.16 2.69
C ALA A 788 2.23 -20.68 2.56
N THR A 789 2.54 -21.18 1.35
CA THR A 789 2.98 -22.57 1.14
C THR A 789 4.31 -22.83 1.85
N LYS A 790 4.70 -24.10 2.06
CA LYS A 790 5.91 -24.49 2.80
C LYS A 790 7.17 -23.74 2.36
N ASN A 791 7.33 -23.48 1.06
CA ASN A 791 8.46 -22.71 0.52
C ASN A 791 8.10 -21.30 0.06
N GLY A 792 6.86 -20.85 0.32
CA GLY A 792 6.33 -19.58 -0.15
C GLY A 792 7.22 -18.39 0.20
N THR A 793 7.24 -17.42 -0.71
CA THR A 793 8.03 -16.19 -0.66
C THR A 793 7.18 -15.07 -0.05
N ILE A 794 7.71 -14.35 0.94
CA ILE A 794 7.04 -13.23 1.59
C ILE A 794 7.90 -11.98 1.40
N ASN A 795 7.37 -10.93 0.78
CA ASN A 795 8.14 -9.74 0.42
C ASN A 795 7.39 -8.45 0.79
N PHE A 796 7.75 -7.82 1.91
CA PHE A 796 7.06 -6.64 2.42
C PHE A 796 7.95 -5.40 2.46
N ILE A 797 7.37 -4.23 2.22
CA ILE A 797 7.96 -2.95 2.57
C ILE A 797 7.30 -2.41 3.84
N THR A 798 8.10 -2.15 4.88
CA THR A 798 7.62 -1.70 6.20
C THR A 798 8.52 -0.62 6.80
N THR A 799 8.22 -0.14 8.01
CA THR A 799 9.20 0.59 8.80
C THR A 799 10.26 -0.36 9.39
N ASN A 800 11.46 0.15 9.69
CA ASN A 800 12.61 -0.66 10.11
C ASN A 800 12.74 -0.85 11.63
N TYR A 801 11.83 -0.29 12.43
CA TYR A 801 11.93 -0.29 13.90
C TYR A 801 11.89 -1.70 14.51
N PHE A 802 11.20 -2.64 13.87
CA PHE A 802 11.03 -4.01 14.37
C PHE A 802 12.34 -4.78 14.52
N LEU A 803 13.44 -4.34 13.88
CA LEU A 803 14.76 -4.94 14.01
C LEU A 803 15.27 -4.91 15.46
N THR A 804 14.90 -3.87 16.22
CA THR A 804 15.37 -3.64 17.60
C THR A 804 14.29 -3.29 18.61
N ALA A 805 13.04 -3.00 18.20
CA ALA A 805 11.97 -2.61 19.12
C ALA A 805 11.61 -3.73 20.11
N ASP A 806 11.36 -3.38 21.38
CA ASP A 806 10.93 -4.35 22.40
C ASP A 806 9.59 -5.00 22.01
N GLY A 807 8.66 -4.19 21.50
CA GLY A 807 7.35 -4.63 20.98
C GLY A 807 7.42 -5.49 19.71
N ALA A 808 8.59 -5.86 19.21
CA ALA A 808 8.79 -6.76 18.05
C ALA A 808 9.51 -8.09 18.40
N LYS A 809 9.72 -8.40 19.69
CA LYS A 809 10.35 -9.66 20.13
C LYS A 809 9.72 -10.92 19.53
N LYS A 810 8.39 -11.07 19.61
CA LYS A 810 7.65 -12.23 19.07
C LYS A 810 7.80 -12.34 17.55
N LEU A 811 7.72 -11.22 16.82
CA LEU A 811 7.97 -11.16 15.38
C LEU A 811 9.37 -11.67 15.00
N ARG A 812 10.41 -11.15 15.64
CA ARG A 812 11.80 -11.58 15.34
C ARG A 812 12.04 -13.04 15.69
N LYS A 813 11.43 -13.53 16.77
CA LYS A 813 11.45 -14.96 17.11
C LYS A 813 10.81 -15.79 16.00
N ASP A 814 9.68 -15.34 15.48
CA ASP A 814 8.98 -16.05 14.41
C ASP A 814 9.79 -16.10 13.11
N PHE A 815 10.46 -15.00 12.73
CA PHE A 815 11.40 -14.99 11.60
C PHE A 815 12.52 -16.01 11.79
N LYS A 816 13.12 -16.06 12.98
CA LYS A 816 14.21 -17.00 13.28
C LYS A 816 13.74 -18.47 13.27
N ASP A 817 12.50 -18.72 13.67
CA ASP A 817 12.01 -20.06 13.92
C ASP A 817 11.34 -20.68 12.71
N ARG A 818 10.51 -19.91 11.99
CA ARG A 818 9.68 -20.37 10.88
C ARG A 818 10.10 -19.83 9.52
N THR A 819 11.16 -19.02 9.37
CA THR A 819 11.54 -18.49 8.05
C THR A 819 13.04 -18.57 7.77
N THR A 820 13.39 -18.27 6.52
CA THR A 820 14.74 -17.87 6.10
C THR A 820 14.67 -16.43 5.63
N VAL A 821 15.49 -15.56 6.22
CA VAL A 821 15.66 -14.20 5.70
C VAL A 821 16.54 -14.25 4.46
N LYS A 822 15.98 -13.84 3.32
CA LYS A 822 16.66 -13.87 2.02
C LYS A 822 17.40 -12.58 1.75
N LYS A 823 16.70 -11.45 1.94
CA LYS A 823 17.22 -10.12 1.65
C LYS A 823 16.55 -9.07 2.52
N MET A 824 17.32 -8.08 2.96
CA MET A 824 16.85 -6.92 3.70
C MET A 824 17.47 -5.64 3.14
N ILE A 825 16.66 -4.72 2.63
CA ILE A 825 17.11 -3.45 2.05
C ILE A 825 16.64 -2.33 2.97
N ASN A 826 17.53 -1.82 3.81
CA ASN A 826 17.22 -0.75 4.76
C ASN A 826 17.53 0.62 4.14
N PHE A 827 16.48 1.40 3.87
CA PHE A 827 16.58 2.75 3.32
C PHE A 827 16.97 3.80 4.36
N ASN A 828 16.99 3.45 5.64
CA ASN A 828 17.47 4.30 6.72
C ASN A 828 16.86 5.71 6.65
N GLU A 829 17.67 6.78 6.56
CA GLU A 829 17.21 8.18 6.50
C GLU A 829 16.68 8.63 5.12
N LEU A 830 16.75 7.78 4.10
CA LEU A 830 16.18 8.09 2.78
C LEU A 830 14.65 7.92 2.83
N LYS A 831 13.93 9.01 2.56
CA LYS A 831 12.46 9.01 2.52
C LYS A 831 11.99 8.41 1.20
N ILE A 832 11.37 7.23 1.26
CA ILE A 832 10.75 6.58 0.11
C ILE A 832 9.33 7.11 -0.12
N PHE A 833 8.66 7.53 0.95
CA PHE A 833 7.33 8.12 0.93
C PHE A 833 7.42 9.61 1.30
N SER A 834 7.13 10.51 0.37
CA SER A 834 7.22 11.97 0.57
C SER A 834 6.26 12.47 1.67
N SER A 835 5.11 11.84 1.81
CA SER A 835 4.07 12.16 2.80
C SER A 835 4.38 11.68 4.23
N ALA A 836 5.34 10.76 4.41
CA ALA A 836 5.63 10.13 5.71
C ALA A 836 6.87 10.73 6.39
N LYS A 837 6.70 11.84 7.12
CA LYS A 837 7.81 12.47 7.87
C LYS A 837 8.29 11.57 9.02
N GLY A 838 9.58 11.25 9.05
CA GLY A 838 10.24 10.56 10.17
C GLY A 838 10.13 9.04 10.17
N GLN A 839 9.66 8.43 9.08
CA GLN A 839 9.66 6.98 8.92
C GLN A 839 10.92 6.51 8.19
N HIS A 840 11.51 5.43 8.69
CA HIS A 840 12.66 4.76 8.08
C HIS A 840 12.19 3.42 7.52
N ASN A 841 12.27 3.23 6.21
CA ASN A 841 11.68 2.07 5.55
C ASN A 841 12.68 0.94 5.30
N ILE A 842 12.16 -0.28 5.20
CA ILE A 842 12.92 -1.48 4.89
C ILE A 842 12.08 -2.41 4.00
N ILE A 843 12.70 -2.98 2.96
CA ILE A 843 12.13 -4.14 2.26
C ILE A 843 12.66 -5.41 2.92
N THR A 844 11.78 -6.34 3.26
CA THR A 844 12.11 -7.61 3.89
C THR A 844 11.59 -8.76 3.05
N LEU A 845 12.51 -9.53 2.48
CA LEU A 845 12.22 -10.74 1.69
C LEU A 845 12.54 -11.99 2.51
N LEU A 846 11.54 -12.84 2.70
CA LEU A 846 11.59 -14.09 3.47
C LEU A 846 11.13 -15.27 2.61
N SER A 847 11.50 -16.47 3.04
CA SER A 847 10.84 -17.72 2.63
C SER A 847 10.40 -18.50 3.87
N LYS A 848 9.20 -19.10 3.86
CA LYS A 848 8.63 -19.86 4.99
C LYS A 848 9.41 -21.12 5.38
N THR A 849 10.37 -21.57 4.57
CA THR A 849 11.23 -22.70 4.97
C THR A 849 12.48 -22.21 5.68
N LYS A 850 12.78 -22.79 6.85
CA LYS A 850 14.00 -22.54 7.62
C LYS A 850 15.22 -23.22 6.98
N LYS A 851 16.19 -22.44 6.51
CA LYS A 851 17.46 -22.91 5.93
C LYS A 851 18.62 -22.32 6.74
N LYS A 852 19.16 -23.09 7.69
CA LYS A 852 20.20 -22.64 8.64
C LYS A 852 21.46 -22.06 7.96
N ASN A 853 21.86 -22.62 6.81
CA ASN A 853 23.08 -22.26 6.10
C ASN A 853 22.85 -21.23 4.98
N TYR A 854 21.65 -20.63 4.90
CA TYR A 854 21.38 -19.63 3.88
C TYR A 854 22.11 -18.31 4.17
N ILE A 855 22.73 -17.71 3.16
CA ILE A 855 23.37 -16.41 3.21
C ILE A 855 22.36 -15.34 2.78
N SER A 856 22.00 -14.45 3.70
CA SER A 856 21.13 -13.31 3.44
C SER A 856 21.92 -12.19 2.76
N GLU A 857 21.35 -11.64 1.68
CA GLU A 857 21.86 -10.48 0.94
C GLU A 857 21.25 -9.20 1.50
N ASN A 858 22.00 -8.41 2.25
CA ASN A 858 21.49 -7.30 3.03
C ASN A 858 22.13 -5.97 2.63
N CYS A 859 21.44 -4.84 2.77
CA CYS A 859 22.06 -3.54 2.58
C CYS A 859 21.49 -2.43 3.47
N ILE A 860 22.30 -1.39 3.69
CA ILE A 860 21.93 -0.19 4.43
C ILE A 860 22.42 1.03 3.66
N THR A 861 21.50 1.91 3.23
CA THR A 861 21.88 3.15 2.55
C THR A 861 22.32 4.23 3.54
N MET A 862 23.31 5.02 3.14
CA MET A 862 23.78 6.21 3.87
C MET A 862 23.20 7.49 3.28
N ARG A 863 22.32 7.39 2.28
CA ARG A 863 21.65 8.54 1.66
C ARG A 863 20.59 9.12 2.60
N LYS A 864 20.34 10.42 2.43
CA LYS A 864 19.37 11.22 3.17
C LYS A 864 18.53 12.04 2.18
N GLY A 865 17.39 12.54 2.64
CA GLY A 865 16.47 13.33 1.81
C GLY A 865 15.42 12.48 1.12
N GLU A 866 14.85 12.98 0.03
CA GLU A 866 13.82 12.26 -0.74
C GLU A 866 14.47 11.30 -1.74
N GLY A 867 13.98 10.06 -1.74
CA GLY A 867 14.38 9.03 -2.68
C GLY A 867 13.78 9.31 -4.06
N ASN A 868 14.59 9.82 -4.98
CA ASN A 868 14.15 9.85 -6.38
C ASN A 868 14.21 8.42 -7.00
N PRO A 869 13.38 8.14 -8.01
CA PRO A 869 13.35 6.87 -8.73
C PRO A 869 14.71 6.26 -9.08
N ASN A 870 15.63 7.08 -9.60
CA ASN A 870 16.96 6.62 -10.04
C ASN A 870 17.83 6.16 -8.86
N ILE A 871 17.79 6.87 -7.73
CA ILE A 871 18.50 6.49 -6.51
C ILE A 871 17.93 5.18 -5.97
N ILE A 872 16.60 5.09 -5.86
CA ILE A 872 15.91 3.89 -5.37
C ILE A 872 16.33 2.67 -6.21
N GLN A 873 16.24 2.80 -7.54
CA GLN A 873 16.61 1.74 -8.47
C GLN A 873 18.08 1.31 -8.32
N LYS A 874 19.01 2.25 -8.06
CA LYS A 874 20.43 1.92 -7.81
C LYS A 874 20.63 1.16 -6.51
N ILE A 875 19.91 1.51 -5.45
CA ILE A 875 19.99 0.85 -4.14
C ILE A 875 19.50 -0.59 -4.26
N VAL A 876 18.27 -0.78 -4.78
CA VAL A 876 17.63 -2.10 -4.82
C VAL A 876 18.38 -3.09 -5.74
N ASN A 877 19.06 -2.57 -6.77
CA ASN A 877 19.88 -3.37 -7.69
C ASN A 877 21.32 -3.61 -7.22
N GLY A 878 21.71 -3.16 -6.03
CA GLY A 878 23.07 -3.42 -5.54
C GLY A 878 24.16 -2.49 -6.08
N ARG A 879 23.80 -1.37 -6.73
CA ARG A 879 24.74 -0.55 -7.52
C ARG A 879 24.97 0.86 -6.97
N ASP A 880 24.32 1.20 -5.86
CA ASP A 880 24.49 2.51 -5.24
C ASP A 880 25.80 2.61 -4.46
N LYS A 881 26.65 3.58 -4.82
CA LYS A 881 27.96 3.83 -4.17
C LYS A 881 27.84 4.34 -2.73
N LYS A 882 26.69 4.91 -2.35
CA LYS A 882 26.41 5.40 -0.98
C LYS A 882 25.62 4.38 -0.16
N THR A 883 25.63 3.12 -0.55
CA THR A 883 24.94 2.03 0.13
C THR A 883 25.92 0.91 0.42
N ASN A 884 25.88 0.40 1.64
CA ASN A 884 26.73 -0.70 2.06
C ASN A 884 25.98 -2.02 1.91
N TYR A 885 26.63 -3.00 1.29
CA TYR A 885 26.08 -4.33 1.02
C TYR A 885 26.78 -5.38 1.89
N TYR A 886 26.01 -6.35 2.38
CA TYR A 886 26.45 -7.33 3.35
C TYR A 886 25.89 -8.70 3.01
N GLU A 887 26.76 -9.70 3.06
CA GLU A 887 26.37 -11.10 3.09
C GLU A 887 26.47 -11.63 4.52
N VAL A 888 25.36 -12.18 5.03
CA VAL A 888 25.21 -12.58 6.43
C VAL A 888 24.49 -13.92 6.55
N SER A 889 25.10 -14.89 7.22
CA SER A 889 24.45 -16.18 7.51
C SER A 889 23.28 -16.02 8.50
N GLN A 890 22.28 -16.90 8.44
CA GLN A 890 21.12 -16.84 9.36
C GLN A 890 21.55 -16.84 10.84
N LYS A 891 22.59 -17.60 11.21
CA LYS A 891 23.13 -17.63 12.59
C LYS A 891 23.63 -16.25 13.04
N ASN A 892 24.25 -15.50 12.12
CA ASN A 892 24.86 -14.21 12.40
C ASN A 892 23.88 -13.04 12.27
N LEU A 893 22.64 -13.31 11.87
CA LEU A 893 21.61 -12.31 11.68
C LEU A 893 20.86 -12.00 12.98
N PHE A 894 20.68 -12.96 13.88
CA PHE A 894 19.89 -12.81 15.10
C PHE A 894 20.77 -12.79 16.36
N GLU A 895 20.70 -11.70 17.12
CA GLU A 895 21.43 -11.49 18.37
C GLU A 895 20.57 -11.74 19.61
N SER A 896 21.18 -12.33 20.65
CA SER A 896 20.63 -12.43 22.02
C SER A 896 19.35 -13.27 22.14
N LYS A 897 18.81 -13.37 23.38
CA LYS A 897 17.52 -14.02 23.66
C LYS A 897 16.32 -13.24 23.08
N GLU A 898 16.50 -11.94 22.83
CA GLU A 898 15.48 -11.04 22.26
C GLU A 898 15.45 -11.07 20.71
N ASN A 899 16.34 -11.85 20.10
CA ASN A 899 16.48 -12.09 18.67
C ASN A 899 16.63 -10.82 17.83
N TYR A 900 17.33 -9.78 18.31
CA TYR A 900 17.56 -8.55 17.54
C TYR A 900 18.18 -8.85 16.17
N ILE A 901 17.72 -8.18 15.12
CA ILE A 901 18.21 -8.43 13.76
C ILE A 901 19.38 -7.50 13.45
N ARG A 902 20.54 -8.08 13.15
CA ARG A 902 21.77 -7.38 12.79
C ARG A 902 22.03 -7.53 11.30
N ILE A 903 21.49 -6.58 10.52
CA ILE A 903 21.61 -6.55 9.05
C ILE A 903 23.07 -6.67 8.57
N ARG A 904 24.03 -6.13 9.33
CA ARG A 904 25.48 -6.20 9.04
C ARG A 904 26.13 -7.53 9.42
N GLY A 905 25.48 -8.32 10.27
CA GLY A 905 26.01 -9.54 10.88
C GLY A 905 26.80 -9.30 12.17
N LEU A 906 26.71 -10.24 13.12
CA LEU A 906 27.32 -10.15 14.45
C LEU A 906 28.84 -9.92 14.47
N TYR A 907 29.57 -10.52 13.52
CA TYR A 907 31.05 -10.49 13.51
C TYR A 907 31.63 -9.34 12.68
N LYS A 908 30.81 -8.67 11.87
CA LYS A 908 31.24 -7.56 11.01
C LYS A 908 30.98 -6.19 11.65
N ASP A 909 30.39 -6.14 12.85
CA ASP A 909 30.16 -4.90 13.59
C ASP A 909 31.22 -4.75 14.70
N PRO A 910 32.25 -3.89 14.50
CA PRO A 910 33.28 -3.65 15.51
C PRO A 910 32.68 -3.20 16.84
N LEU A 911 31.58 -2.45 16.80
CA LEU A 911 30.89 -1.96 18.00
C LEU A 911 30.32 -3.14 18.80
N GLN A 912 29.69 -4.11 18.15
CA GLN A 912 29.14 -5.28 18.84
C GLN A 912 30.21 -6.20 19.41
N ARG A 913 31.36 -6.32 18.74
CA ARG A 913 32.51 -7.05 19.29
C ARG A 913 33.01 -6.38 20.57
N ILE A 914 33.08 -5.06 20.59
CA ILE A 914 33.47 -4.27 21.78
C ILE A 914 32.40 -4.43 22.87
N LEU A 915 31.12 -4.22 22.56
CA LEU A 915 30.02 -4.33 23.52
C LEU A 915 29.90 -5.73 24.13
N SER A 916 30.13 -6.78 23.35
CA SER A 916 30.13 -8.17 23.84
C SER A 916 31.30 -8.44 24.77
N LYS A 917 32.51 -7.96 24.42
CA LYS A 917 33.69 -8.02 25.30
C LYS A 917 33.45 -7.25 26.60
N MET A 918 32.83 -6.07 26.53
CA MET A 918 32.47 -5.30 27.72
C MET A 918 31.46 -6.07 28.56
N LYS A 919 30.34 -6.51 27.99
CA LYS A 919 29.27 -7.20 28.73
C LYS A 919 29.74 -8.46 29.48
N ASN A 920 30.69 -9.20 28.94
CA ASN A 920 31.22 -10.41 29.58
C ASN A 920 32.23 -10.12 30.69
N ASN A 921 32.88 -8.95 30.67
CA ASN A 921 33.98 -8.61 31.57
C ASN A 921 33.68 -7.39 32.48
N THR A 922 32.48 -6.82 32.42
CA THR A 922 32.07 -5.65 33.21
C THR A 922 30.74 -5.86 33.92
N LYS A 923 30.51 -5.09 34.98
CA LYS A 923 29.22 -5.03 35.69
C LYS A 923 28.32 -3.98 35.03
N LYS A 924 27.00 -4.20 35.02
CA LYS A 924 26.08 -3.15 34.53
C LYS A 924 25.99 -2.04 35.56
N LEU A 925 25.82 -0.79 35.10
CA LEU A 925 25.62 0.35 36.00
C LEU A 925 24.43 0.12 36.97
N GLY A 926 23.33 -0.46 36.48
CA GLY A 926 22.16 -0.75 37.32
C GLY A 926 22.40 -1.81 38.42
N ASP A 927 23.50 -2.57 38.34
CA ASP A 927 23.88 -3.52 39.38
C ASP A 927 24.52 -2.78 40.57
N ILE A 928 25.23 -1.68 40.31
CA ILE A 928 26.01 -0.92 41.31
C ILE A 928 25.36 0.42 41.73
N CYS A 929 24.52 1.02 40.88
CA CYS A 929 23.83 2.28 41.14
C CYS A 929 22.32 2.11 41.02
N ASN A 930 21.57 2.99 41.69
CA ASN A 930 20.14 3.16 41.49
C ASN A 930 19.91 4.15 40.34
N ILE A 931 19.16 3.74 39.32
CA ILE A 931 18.81 4.59 38.17
C ILE A 931 17.33 4.94 38.26
N ASN A 932 17.06 6.23 38.45
CA ASN A 932 15.72 6.76 38.69
C ASN A 932 15.35 7.80 37.65
N GLN A 933 14.10 7.79 37.20
CA GLN A 933 13.56 8.83 36.32
C GLN A 933 13.07 10.02 37.15
N GLY A 934 13.11 11.23 36.60
CA GLY A 934 12.53 12.43 37.19
C GLY A 934 11.01 12.44 37.25
N LEU A 935 10.46 13.57 37.68
CA LEU A 935 9.06 13.76 38.03
C LEU A 935 8.14 13.58 36.82
N ARG A 936 7.07 12.79 36.99
CA ARG A 936 5.97 12.69 36.02
C ARG A 936 4.78 13.44 36.58
N THR A 937 4.52 14.61 36.00
CA THR A 937 3.52 15.56 36.49
C THR A 937 2.14 15.39 35.82
N GLY A 938 2.10 14.83 34.62
CA GLY A 938 0.87 14.55 33.86
C GLY A 938 0.21 15.76 33.20
N ALA A 939 0.33 16.95 33.79
CA ALA A 939 -0.18 18.22 33.25
C ALA A 939 0.73 19.39 33.64
N ASP A 940 1.82 19.62 32.90
CA ASP A 940 2.78 20.69 33.22
C ASP A 940 2.18 22.09 33.04
N ARG A 941 1.64 22.34 31.84
CA ARG A 941 1.13 23.64 31.38
C ARG A 941 -0.08 23.46 30.48
N ALA A 942 -0.92 24.49 30.34
CA ALA A 942 -2.05 24.51 29.44
C ALA A 942 -1.60 24.40 27.98
N THR A 943 -2.28 23.58 27.19
CA THR A 943 -2.01 23.42 25.75
C THR A 943 -3.28 23.71 24.95
N ASN A 944 -3.16 24.13 23.69
CA ASN A 944 -4.31 24.28 22.78
C ASN A 944 -5.21 23.03 22.75
N ARG A 945 -4.62 21.84 22.89
CA ARG A 945 -5.38 20.58 23.00
C ARG A 945 -6.27 20.55 24.25
N TYR A 946 -5.77 20.98 25.40
CA TYR A 946 -6.55 21.05 26.64
C TYR A 946 -7.61 22.15 26.58
N ILE A 947 -7.23 23.32 26.06
CA ILE A 947 -8.12 24.47 25.90
C ILE A 947 -9.31 24.08 25.02
N ASN A 948 -9.07 23.51 23.84
CA ASN A 948 -10.14 23.12 22.91
C ASN A 948 -10.96 21.94 23.43
N LYS A 949 -10.32 20.93 24.04
CA LYS A 949 -11.03 19.72 24.50
C LYS A 949 -11.97 20.00 25.68
N TYR A 950 -11.57 20.90 26.58
CA TYR A 950 -12.31 21.16 27.82
C TYR A 950 -12.89 22.58 27.90
N ASN A 951 -12.81 23.35 26.82
CA ASN A 951 -13.27 24.73 26.72
C ASN A 951 -12.75 25.63 27.86
N LEU A 952 -11.43 25.63 28.06
CA LEU A 952 -10.80 26.36 29.17
C LEU A 952 -10.60 27.84 28.84
N ASP A 953 -10.99 28.73 29.75
CA ASP A 953 -10.75 30.18 29.66
C ASP A 953 -9.36 30.53 30.21
N VAL A 954 -8.31 30.07 29.52
CA VAL A 954 -6.90 30.29 29.87
C VAL A 954 -6.03 30.39 28.63
N GLU A 955 -4.98 31.19 28.69
CA GLU A 955 -4.03 31.31 27.58
C GLU A 955 -3.19 30.04 27.39
N ASN A 956 -2.85 29.75 26.13
CA ASN A 956 -1.96 28.66 25.78
C ASN A 956 -0.60 28.84 26.45
N GLY A 957 -0.13 27.80 27.13
CA GLY A 957 1.13 27.84 27.85
C GLY A 957 1.05 28.36 29.27
N LYS A 958 -0.12 28.69 29.84
CA LYS A 958 -0.24 29.02 31.29
C LYS A 958 0.20 27.85 32.17
N GLY A 959 0.94 28.11 33.25
CA GLY A 959 1.39 27.07 34.20
C GLY A 959 0.24 26.33 34.89
N ILE A 960 0.40 25.01 35.09
CA ILE A 960 -0.51 24.19 35.92
C ILE A 960 0.27 23.66 37.13
N PHE A 961 1.09 22.61 36.94
CA PHE A 961 2.03 22.14 37.96
C PHE A 961 3.44 22.68 37.75
N VAL A 962 3.74 23.22 36.56
CA VAL A 962 5.05 23.81 36.24
C VAL A 962 4.84 25.26 35.81
N LEU A 963 5.33 26.19 36.64
CA LEU A 963 5.22 27.62 36.45
C LEU A 963 6.56 28.20 35.98
N THR A 964 6.55 29.26 35.19
CA THR A 964 7.74 30.08 34.97
C THR A 964 8.07 30.84 36.25
N LYS A 965 9.30 31.35 36.34
CA LYS A 965 9.71 32.21 37.43
C LYS A 965 8.79 33.43 37.58
N GLU A 966 8.40 34.09 36.49
CA GLU A 966 7.49 35.25 36.57
C GLU A 966 6.09 34.85 37.08
N GLU A 967 5.53 33.74 36.58
CA GLU A 967 4.22 33.24 37.03
C GLU A 967 4.23 32.89 38.51
N TYR A 968 5.32 32.28 39.00
CA TYR A 968 5.46 31.97 40.41
C TYR A 968 5.63 33.24 41.25
N GLU A 969 6.47 34.19 40.84
CA GLU A 969 6.68 35.44 41.56
C GLU A 969 5.37 36.23 41.72
N GLU A 970 4.53 36.26 40.68
CA GLU A 970 3.20 36.88 40.75
C GLU A 970 2.27 36.14 41.71
N LEU A 971 2.20 34.81 41.61
CA LEU A 971 1.34 33.97 42.47
C LEU A 971 1.79 34.05 43.94
N SER A 972 3.11 34.03 44.20
CA SER A 972 3.72 33.98 45.53
C SER A 972 3.35 35.16 46.43
N LYS A 973 2.97 36.30 45.84
CA LYS A 973 2.46 37.49 46.56
C LYS A 973 1.15 37.22 47.32
N LYS A 974 0.38 36.22 46.88
CA LYS A 974 -0.91 35.83 47.46
C LYS A 974 -0.84 34.56 48.31
N LEU A 975 0.30 33.86 48.31
CA LEU A 975 0.47 32.58 49.00
C LEU A 975 0.87 32.77 50.47
N THR A 976 0.36 31.89 51.32
CA THR A 976 0.87 31.72 52.69
C THR A 976 2.27 31.06 52.68
N ASP A 977 3.03 31.17 53.77
CA ASP A 977 4.36 30.55 53.83
C ASP A 977 4.30 29.02 53.73
N PHE A 978 3.23 28.41 54.25
CA PHE A 978 2.95 26.98 54.06
C PHE A 978 2.73 26.61 52.59
N GLU A 979 2.02 27.47 51.83
CA GLU A 979 1.79 27.27 50.40
C GLU A 979 3.07 27.50 49.58
N LYS A 980 3.88 28.52 49.94
CA LYS A 980 5.17 28.79 49.27
C LYS A 980 6.13 27.60 49.37
N ASP A 981 6.17 26.90 50.50
CA ASP A 981 7.02 25.70 50.69
C ASP A 981 6.66 24.55 49.71
N ARG A 982 5.50 24.61 49.06
CA ARG A 982 5.10 23.61 48.05
C ARG A 982 5.63 23.88 46.66
N PHE A 983 6.26 25.03 46.42
CA PHE A 983 6.89 25.35 45.15
C PHE A 983 8.39 25.06 45.22
N LEU A 984 8.84 24.09 44.43
CA LEU A 984 10.24 23.66 44.37
C LEU A 984 10.88 24.09 43.04
N PRO A 985 12.14 24.55 43.01
CA PRO A 985 12.83 24.81 41.76
C PRO A 985 12.87 23.58 40.85
N LEU A 986 12.50 23.75 39.58
CA LEU A 986 12.43 22.71 38.56
C LEU A 986 13.36 23.01 37.38
N PHE A 987 14.37 22.18 37.21
CA PHE A 987 15.39 22.32 36.18
C PHE A 987 15.04 21.52 34.92
N LYS A 988 15.46 22.03 33.76
CA LYS A 988 15.31 21.40 32.44
C LYS A 988 16.56 20.63 32.03
N ASN A 989 16.45 19.83 30.97
CA ASN A 989 17.61 19.15 30.36
C ASN A 989 18.75 20.13 29.99
N SER A 990 18.41 21.36 29.59
CA SER A 990 19.37 22.42 29.23
C SER A 990 20.22 22.87 30.41
N ASP A 991 19.79 22.59 31.64
CA ASP A 991 20.47 22.99 32.87
C ASP A 991 21.50 21.95 33.33
N ILE A 992 21.65 20.87 32.57
CA ILE A 992 22.65 19.82 32.79
C ILE A 992 23.82 20.10 31.85
N TYR A 993 25.00 20.29 32.44
CA TYR A 993 26.24 20.48 31.72
C TYR A 993 27.15 19.29 31.92
N ARG A 994 28.23 19.23 31.16
CA ARG A 994 29.27 18.23 31.38
C ARG A 994 29.89 18.49 32.76
N TYR A 995 29.72 17.53 33.66
CA TYR A 995 30.23 17.47 35.04
C TYR A 995 29.47 18.26 36.11
N TYR A 996 28.64 19.23 35.76
CA TYR A 996 27.90 20.04 36.75
C TYR A 996 26.48 20.35 36.28
N THR A 997 25.66 20.85 37.20
CA THR A 997 24.30 21.31 36.91
C THR A 997 24.17 22.79 37.23
N SER A 998 23.23 23.48 36.59
CA SER A 998 22.82 24.83 37.00
C SER A 998 22.34 24.82 38.45
N LYS A 999 22.59 25.93 39.16
CA LYS A 999 22.03 26.21 40.49
C LYS A 999 20.77 27.08 40.41
N ASN A 1000 20.55 27.75 39.29
CA ASN A 1000 19.42 28.65 39.07
C ASN A 1000 18.40 27.98 38.14
N SER A 1001 17.13 28.14 38.48
CA SER A 1001 16.00 27.58 37.74
C SER A 1001 15.07 28.71 37.30
N ASP A 1002 14.64 28.65 36.04
CA ASP A 1002 13.62 29.55 35.49
C ASP A 1002 12.20 29.00 35.68
N TYR A 1003 12.06 27.83 36.31
CA TYR A 1003 10.77 27.17 36.54
C TYR A 1003 10.61 26.71 37.99
N TYR A 1004 9.35 26.66 38.42
CA TYR A 1004 8.93 26.14 39.71
C TYR A 1004 7.90 25.03 39.52
N PHE A 1005 8.03 23.98 40.33
CA PHE A 1005 7.14 22.84 40.38
C PHE A 1005 6.27 22.88 41.64
N LEU A 1006 4.96 22.80 41.45
CA LEU A 1006 3.98 22.69 42.53
C LEU A 1006 3.86 21.24 43.02
N ASN A 1007 4.36 20.99 44.24
CA ASN A 1007 4.47 19.66 44.82
C ASN A 1007 3.31 19.31 45.77
N LEU A 1008 2.23 18.77 45.20
CA LEU A 1008 1.05 18.24 45.91
C LEU A 1008 0.96 16.70 45.80
N ALA A 1009 1.97 16.00 46.32
CA ALA A 1009 2.21 14.58 46.04
C ALA A 1009 1.28 13.63 46.81
N CYS A 1010 0.62 12.70 46.11
CA CYS A 1010 -0.11 11.58 46.72
C CYS A 1010 0.85 10.41 47.08
N PRO A 1011 0.75 9.79 48.28
CA PRO A 1011 -0.25 9.99 49.33
C PRO A 1011 0.14 10.99 50.43
N ARG A 1012 1.30 11.65 50.35
CA ARG A 1012 1.80 12.57 51.39
C ARG A 1012 0.80 13.68 51.70
N ASP A 1013 0.21 14.23 50.64
CA ASP A 1013 -0.59 15.46 50.71
C ASP A 1013 -2.10 15.20 50.59
N LYS A 1014 -2.52 13.92 50.61
CA LYS A 1014 -3.93 13.54 50.42
C LYS A 1014 -4.84 13.95 51.59
N ASN A 1015 -4.28 14.10 52.79
CA ASN A 1015 -5.01 14.44 54.01
C ASN A 1015 -4.90 15.94 54.37
N ILE A 1016 -4.39 16.78 53.45
CA ILE A 1016 -4.31 18.22 53.71
C ILE A 1016 -5.73 18.81 53.68
N GLU A 1017 -6.08 19.54 54.73
CA GLU A 1017 -7.31 20.32 54.76
C GLU A 1017 -7.29 21.40 53.65
N PRO A 1018 -8.31 21.47 52.78
CA PRO A 1018 -8.35 22.41 51.65
C PRO A 1018 -8.10 23.88 52.04
N ASN A 1019 -8.50 24.28 53.25
CA ASN A 1019 -8.28 25.62 53.78
C ASN A 1019 -6.80 25.99 53.92
N LYS A 1020 -5.90 25.01 54.15
CA LYS A 1020 -4.45 25.26 54.28
C LYS A 1020 -3.76 25.56 52.94
N ILE A 1021 -4.40 25.24 51.82
CA ILE A 1021 -3.88 25.45 50.47
C ILE A 1021 -4.91 26.18 49.57
N LYS A 1022 -5.74 27.04 50.19
CA LYS A 1022 -6.87 27.69 49.53
C LYS A 1022 -6.45 28.47 48.29
N ASN A 1023 -5.35 29.23 48.37
CA ASN A 1023 -4.88 30.07 47.26
C ASN A 1023 -4.34 29.21 46.11
N ILE A 1024 -3.70 28.08 46.43
CA ILE A 1024 -3.26 27.10 45.42
C ILE A 1024 -4.46 26.44 44.72
N ILE A 1025 -5.49 26.04 45.48
CA ILE A 1025 -6.72 25.44 44.92
C ILE A 1025 -7.43 26.44 44.01
N GLU A 1026 -7.52 27.70 44.44
CA GLU A 1026 -8.12 28.78 43.66
C GLU A 1026 -7.36 29.01 42.35
N TYR A 1027 -6.02 29.02 42.38
CA TYR A 1027 -5.18 29.08 41.18
C TYR A 1027 -5.40 27.89 40.23
N LEU A 1028 -5.54 26.66 40.76
CA LEU A 1028 -5.72 25.46 39.94
C LEU A 1028 -7.16 25.27 39.43
N LYS A 1029 -8.13 26.01 39.97
CA LYS A 1029 -9.56 25.85 39.67
C LYS A 1029 -9.91 25.91 38.18
N PRO A 1030 -9.35 26.84 37.36
CA PRO A 1030 -9.59 26.86 35.91
C PRO A 1030 -9.19 25.55 35.21
N PHE A 1031 -8.21 24.82 35.75
CA PHE A 1031 -7.71 23.57 35.17
C PHE A 1031 -8.42 22.32 35.70
N LYS A 1032 -9.41 22.45 36.58
CA LYS A 1032 -10.14 21.33 37.18
C LYS A 1032 -10.67 20.31 36.15
N PRO A 1033 -11.22 20.69 34.98
CA PRO A 1033 -11.67 19.71 33.97
C PRO A 1033 -10.53 18.82 33.46
N VAL A 1034 -9.34 19.40 33.28
CA VAL A 1034 -8.14 18.65 32.87
C VAL A 1034 -7.69 17.72 34.00
N LEU A 1035 -7.64 18.25 35.23
CA LEU A 1035 -7.10 17.56 36.40
C LEU A 1035 -8.04 16.45 36.94
N SER A 1036 -9.34 16.56 36.69
CA SER A 1036 -10.32 15.53 37.10
C SER A 1036 -10.37 14.36 36.11
N ASN A 1037 -10.02 14.59 34.84
CA ASN A 1037 -10.04 13.57 33.77
C ASN A 1037 -8.66 12.94 33.52
N ARG A 1038 -7.77 12.96 34.51
CA ARG A 1038 -6.43 12.38 34.42
C ARG A 1038 -6.46 10.87 34.64
N ASN A 1039 -5.95 10.11 33.67
CA ASN A 1039 -5.77 8.66 33.80
C ASN A 1039 -4.43 8.32 34.51
N GLU A 1040 -4.28 8.77 35.75
CA GLU A 1040 -3.11 8.50 36.60
C GLU A 1040 -3.43 7.45 37.69
N THR A 1041 -3.16 6.18 37.39
CA THR A 1041 -3.40 5.05 38.31
C THR A 1041 -2.31 4.89 39.38
N ALA A 1042 -1.22 5.65 39.30
CA ALA A 1042 -0.10 5.52 40.22
C ALA A 1042 -0.36 6.20 41.57
N ASN A 1043 0.14 5.59 42.65
CA ASN A 1043 0.11 6.11 44.03
C ASN A 1043 -1.28 6.54 44.55
N GLY A 1044 -2.37 5.97 44.02
CA GLY A 1044 -3.73 6.27 44.49
C GLY A 1044 -4.29 7.62 44.06
N VAL A 1045 -3.69 8.31 43.07
CA VAL A 1045 -4.23 9.58 42.55
C VAL A 1045 -5.64 9.40 41.98
N MET A 1046 -5.89 8.36 41.19
CA MET A 1046 -7.23 8.07 40.68
C MET A 1046 -8.26 7.86 41.80
N LYS A 1047 -7.86 7.18 42.90
CA LYS A 1047 -8.71 7.02 44.08
C LYS A 1047 -9.00 8.38 44.73
N ALA A 1048 -7.98 9.22 44.90
CA ALA A 1048 -8.14 10.56 45.46
C ALA A 1048 -9.00 11.48 44.59
N ILE A 1049 -8.92 11.38 43.26
CA ILE A 1049 -9.79 12.10 42.31
C ILE A 1049 -11.25 11.65 42.51
N ASN A 1050 -11.50 10.34 42.64
CA ASN A 1050 -12.84 9.80 42.92
C ASN A 1050 -13.38 10.24 44.29
N GLU A 1051 -12.49 10.52 45.25
CA GLU A 1051 -12.80 11.10 46.56
C GLU A 1051 -12.90 12.64 46.54
N GLY A 1052 -12.83 13.28 45.35
CA GLY A 1052 -12.99 14.73 45.16
C GLY A 1052 -11.71 15.57 45.27
N ILE A 1053 -10.55 14.95 45.48
CA ILE A 1053 -9.26 15.61 45.65
C ILE A 1053 -8.51 15.70 44.32
N TRP A 1054 -9.07 16.49 43.40
CA TRP A 1054 -8.63 16.57 42.01
C TRP A 1054 -7.29 17.31 41.78
N TRP A 1055 -6.72 17.97 42.79
CA TRP A 1055 -5.52 18.81 42.65
C TRP A 1055 -4.18 18.08 42.94
N LEU A 1056 -4.22 16.82 43.38
CA LEU A 1056 -2.99 16.06 43.72
C LEU A 1056 -2.16 15.67 42.50
N ILE A 1057 -0.91 15.27 42.68
CA ILE A 1057 -0.03 14.78 41.61
C ILE A 1057 0.60 13.44 41.96
N SER A 1058 0.79 12.57 40.97
CA SER A 1058 1.45 11.27 41.16
C SER A 1058 2.97 11.41 41.19
N VAL A 1059 3.59 11.37 42.36
CA VAL A 1059 5.06 11.26 42.47
C VAL A 1059 5.47 9.81 42.75
N ARG A 1060 5.71 9.03 41.69
CA ARG A 1060 5.90 7.56 41.75
C ARG A 1060 6.98 7.04 42.71
N ARG A 1061 7.95 7.84 43.15
CA ARG A 1061 9.06 7.38 44.00
C ARG A 1061 9.49 8.45 45.01
N LYS A 1062 9.88 8.00 46.21
CA LYS A 1062 10.66 8.79 47.18
C LYS A 1062 12.10 8.91 46.67
N LEU A 1063 12.36 9.72 45.64
CA LEU A 1063 13.72 10.16 45.39
C LEU A 1063 14.00 11.30 46.37
N ASP A 1064 14.99 11.14 47.24
CA ASP A 1064 15.52 12.30 47.96
C ASP A 1064 16.30 13.14 46.95
N PHE A 1065 15.71 14.25 46.49
CA PHE A 1065 16.33 15.16 45.55
C PHE A 1065 17.49 15.94 46.17
N LYS A 1066 17.75 15.84 47.48
CA LYS A 1066 18.91 16.43 48.15
C LYS A 1066 20.13 15.50 48.13
N GLN A 1067 19.94 14.20 47.94
CA GLN A 1067 21.03 13.23 47.99
C GLN A 1067 22.06 13.47 46.87
N GLU A 1068 23.28 12.98 47.09
CA GLU A 1068 24.35 12.95 46.09
C GLU A 1068 23.93 12.14 44.86
N LYS A 1069 24.04 12.72 43.67
CA LYS A 1069 23.56 12.13 42.42
C LYS A 1069 24.30 12.62 41.19
N ILE A 1070 24.34 11.78 40.16
CA ILE A 1070 24.61 12.21 38.79
C ILE A 1070 23.28 12.40 38.09
N VAL A 1071 23.15 13.49 37.35
CA VAL A 1071 21.97 13.87 36.60
C VAL A 1071 22.29 13.79 35.11
N CYS A 1072 21.44 13.17 34.31
CA CYS A 1072 21.62 13.11 32.86
C CYS A 1072 20.28 13.18 32.11
N PRO A 1073 20.24 13.80 30.92
CA PRO A 1073 19.05 13.81 30.09
C PRO A 1073 18.78 12.41 29.52
N GLN A 1074 17.51 12.08 29.34
CA GLN A 1074 17.07 10.84 28.69
C GLN A 1074 17.55 10.75 27.24
N ARG A 1075 17.62 11.90 26.56
CA ARG A 1075 18.13 12.04 25.19
C ARG A 1075 18.93 13.32 25.07
N SER A 1076 20.12 13.22 24.50
CA SER A 1076 20.98 14.36 24.19
C SER A 1076 21.77 14.09 22.91
N LYS A 1077 22.21 15.16 22.23
CA LYS A 1077 23.13 15.05 21.09
C LYS A 1077 24.56 14.69 21.51
N THR A 1078 24.90 14.93 22.77
CA THR A 1078 26.23 14.72 23.35
C THR A 1078 26.12 14.01 24.71
N ASN A 1079 27.21 13.38 25.15
CA ASN A 1079 27.27 12.77 26.48
C ASN A 1079 27.32 13.87 27.55
N VAL A 1080 26.21 14.03 28.27
CA VAL A 1080 26.03 15.08 29.28
C VAL A 1080 25.60 14.43 30.58
N PHE A 1081 26.49 14.47 31.56
CA PHE A 1081 26.26 13.96 32.91
C PHE A 1081 26.76 15.02 33.88
N GLY A 1082 25.89 15.51 34.77
CA GLY A 1082 26.20 16.53 35.75
C GLY A 1082 26.21 15.97 37.17
N TYR A 1083 27.19 16.34 37.98
CA TYR A 1083 27.19 16.02 39.41
C TYR A 1083 26.33 17.03 40.18
N ASN A 1084 25.56 16.55 41.15
CA ASN A 1084 24.79 17.39 42.04
C ASN A 1084 24.63 16.76 43.44
N ASN A 1085 24.72 17.56 44.49
CA ASN A 1085 24.52 17.14 45.89
C ASN A 1085 23.59 18.10 46.66
N THR A 1086 22.78 18.88 45.95
CA THR A 1086 21.80 19.83 46.49
C THR A 1086 20.40 19.48 45.98
N ASN A 1087 19.36 20.23 46.38
CA ASN A 1087 18.02 20.00 45.85
C ASN A 1087 17.96 20.29 44.34
N TRP A 1088 17.65 19.30 43.51
CA TRP A 1088 17.61 19.45 42.05
C TRP A 1088 16.48 18.61 41.43
N ASN A 1089 15.33 19.23 41.20
CA ASN A 1089 14.12 18.57 40.69
C ASN A 1089 14.02 18.75 39.18
N SER A 1090 13.57 17.73 38.45
CA SER A 1090 13.40 17.80 37.00
C SER A 1090 12.32 16.85 36.55
N SER A 1091 11.88 17.02 35.31
CA SER A 1091 10.82 16.24 34.68
C SER A 1091 11.31 14.83 34.30
N ALA A 1092 10.41 14.01 33.79
CA ALA A 1092 10.67 12.61 33.47
C ALA A 1092 11.67 12.40 32.31
N ASP A 1093 12.03 13.46 31.60
CA ASP A 1093 13.08 13.46 30.60
C ASP A 1093 14.49 13.56 31.19
N VAL A 1094 14.63 13.62 32.52
CA VAL A 1094 15.91 13.51 33.23
C VAL A 1094 15.99 12.23 34.05
N TYR A 1095 17.19 11.66 34.13
CA TYR A 1095 17.54 10.51 34.95
C TYR A 1095 18.55 10.88 36.03
N TYR A 1096 18.36 10.27 37.19
CA TYR A 1096 19.18 10.39 38.38
C TYR A 1096 19.86 9.08 38.68
N ILE A 1097 21.19 9.10 38.80
CA ILE A 1097 22.02 7.96 39.17
C ILE A 1097 22.51 8.21 40.59
N THR A 1098 22.04 7.39 41.53
CA THR A 1098 22.41 7.48 42.95
C THR A 1098 23.12 6.21 43.41
N LYS A 1099 23.88 6.32 44.49
CA LYS A 1099 24.63 5.19 45.07
C LYS A 1099 23.67 4.15 45.67
N LYS A 1100 24.02 2.86 45.62
CA LYS A 1100 23.34 1.79 46.39
C LYS A 1100 23.97 1.66 47.77
N GLU A 1101 23.16 1.42 48.80
CA GLU A 1101 23.57 1.40 50.22
C GLU A 1101 24.76 0.47 50.49
N ASN A 1102 24.86 -0.68 49.82
CA ASN A 1102 25.91 -1.69 50.05
C ASN A 1102 27.06 -1.65 49.01
N THR A 1103 27.40 -0.47 48.49
CA THR A 1103 28.49 -0.34 47.50
C THR A 1103 29.58 0.61 47.99
N ASN A 1104 30.86 0.22 47.93
CA ASN A 1104 31.98 1.12 48.20
C ASN A 1104 32.34 1.93 46.95
N LEU A 1105 31.36 2.69 46.44
CA LEU A 1105 31.45 3.41 45.17
C LEU A 1105 31.36 4.92 45.38
N GLU A 1106 32.21 5.69 44.71
CA GLU A 1106 32.10 7.15 44.62
C GLU A 1106 31.42 7.57 43.33
N LEU A 1107 30.38 8.39 43.40
CA LEU A 1107 29.66 8.84 42.20
C LEU A 1107 30.55 9.72 41.30
N LYS A 1108 31.47 10.48 41.87
CA LYS A 1108 32.46 11.25 41.10
C LYS A 1108 33.36 10.34 40.25
N TYR A 1109 33.72 9.16 40.74
CA TYR A 1109 34.46 8.17 39.95
C TYR A 1109 33.61 7.59 38.81
N ILE A 1110 32.31 7.35 39.04
CA ILE A 1110 31.42 6.93 37.95
C ILE A 1110 31.29 8.01 36.89
N LEU A 1111 31.23 9.29 37.30
CA LEU A 1111 31.13 10.41 36.39
C LEU A 1111 32.33 10.51 35.44
N THR A 1112 33.54 10.15 35.89
CA THR A 1112 34.75 10.16 35.04
C THR A 1112 34.78 9.01 34.02
N ILE A 1113 33.98 7.95 34.20
CA ILE A 1113 33.86 6.85 33.21
C ILE A 1113 33.01 7.29 32.00
N TYR A 1114 32.12 8.27 32.17
CA TYR A 1114 31.26 8.81 31.10
C TYR A 1114 31.94 9.91 30.25
N ILE A 1115 33.26 10.06 30.39
CA ILE A 1115 34.16 10.88 29.56
C ILE A 1115 34.33 10.23 28.18
#